data_AF-A0A922CFR3-F1
#
_entry.id   AF-A0A922CFR3-F1
#
_cell.length_a   1.000
_cell.length_b   1.000
_cell.length_c   1.000
_cell.angle_alpha   90.00
_cell.angle_beta   90.00
_cell.angle_gamma   90.00
#
_symmetry.space_group_name_H-M   'P 1'
#
loop_
_entity.id
_entity.type
_entity.pdbx_description
1 polymer ?
#
loop_
_entity_poly.entity_id
_entity_poly.type
_entity_poly.pdbx_seq_one_letter_code
_entity_poly.pdbx_strand_id
1 'polypeptide(L)'
;MENDKNEEKRKSKKRLKQDSVAYKRHREKANARKRKFLDNMTPEQKEMKRLKDREYYQRKKAEKKVKTISDMTEREKRKQRKSWREYSQKYRQKKKMMENILADSPPASENEMKSDIRELRKKSGRKRIKKDRAQAYRIIKKQKQQIQKMQKSIDKLRKKVERNRRREERASQHCADTPTRKVDEITRECFVTPEVRKHLLFGQVLTAQLKDTAENLPKNSKQREAFQKCVSGNRIKKHRLSYIAKQFLYKNKNKDNILISNRRRQTLAITQQIREDIHKFFERDDVSRICSGKKDCLKGHKQKRLLLETVKTLQPQFCAETGIQVSYATLLREKPYWVVHPTKKDRDTCLCVRHENFEYKLNKLNRLGELHNSTSQLIKTYSCDITSYDCMFGLCDNCKEIKMESGINEDTVQYFQWQITKEDRIIKGEKKTIKLTKKGTITSTVKDLKMSLAADIPLMKKHVYGIGENLKAKRELRDNLKETELMIQIDFAENYMTKYGKEIQSIRFGASKGQLSIHTGVLYAKKDTSLQTVSFATVSDNLDHQAHAVWGHLKSALQKILDTRPHVNTLHVFSDGPTSQYRNRTNIYLWIKTLTDQFPQITASTWTFSEPGHGKGPMDGVGGVLKKTADDHVLRGNDVNTAADFVRLLKKSTILLHEVTDDEIVAIKNLIPEKIDAIPGIMNVTKIVWQNSSDVSILLYQFSKLLRIIKLQAFSIEDRGIESPAPSEIIDLDIEMNREVLNRVSIYNAVYGSDTSDDENLQTISDRLHGKNHDNGAGTSYGEDKENLHPNLIRPKTFLLVNVPTENENFKYRYVAVADTSVDEDGEIKVTFLRCQQNSTKMFKMQQHDVSYVTYEQVVKILPTPKLQIKGSRSFYYFDESMDIFEK
;
A
#
# COMPACT_ATOMS: atom_id res chain seq x y z
N MET A 1 86.62 -16.95 -19.45
CA MET A 1 85.74 -17.38 -18.34
C MET A 1 85.45 -16.22 -17.39
N GLU A 2 84.84 -15.15 -17.88
CA GLU A 2 84.39 -14.02 -17.04
C GLU A 2 82.96 -13.54 -17.39
N ASN A 3 82.34 -14.18 -18.39
CA ASN A 3 80.96 -13.89 -18.82
C ASN A 3 79.90 -14.80 -18.18
N ASP A 4 80.26 -15.96 -17.61
CA ASP A 4 79.26 -16.87 -17.02
C ASP A 4 78.87 -16.53 -15.57
N LYS A 5 79.71 -15.80 -14.82
CA LYS A 5 79.37 -15.39 -13.43
C LYS A 5 78.38 -14.22 -13.34
N ASN A 6 78.17 -13.48 -14.44
CA ASN A 6 77.18 -12.39 -14.49
C ASN A 6 75.78 -12.86 -14.92
N GLU A 7 75.65 -14.06 -15.49
CA GLU A 7 74.36 -14.59 -15.92
C GLU A 7 73.61 -15.33 -14.80
N GLU A 8 74.32 -15.96 -13.86
CA GLU A 8 73.70 -16.60 -12.68
C GLU A 8 73.23 -15.59 -11.62
N LYS A 9 73.92 -14.45 -11.44
CA LYS A 9 73.47 -13.39 -10.50
C LYS A 9 72.20 -12.65 -10.93
N ARG A 10 71.77 -12.77 -12.20
CA ARG A 10 70.50 -12.19 -12.68
C ARG A 10 69.27 -13.10 -12.49
N LYS A 11 69.46 -14.38 -12.15
CA LYS A 11 68.36 -15.37 -12.07
C LYS A 11 67.79 -15.63 -10.66
N SER A 12 68.22 -14.93 -9.61
CA SER A 12 67.67 -15.08 -8.24
C SER A 12 66.86 -13.89 -7.69
N LYS A 13 66.26 -13.03 -8.54
CA LYS A 13 65.26 -12.07 -8.06
C LYS A 13 63.95 -12.78 -7.72
N LYS A 14 63.70 -13.04 -6.42
CA LYS A 14 62.42 -13.52 -5.87
C LYS A 14 61.24 -12.80 -6.55
N ARG A 15 60.51 -13.50 -7.41
CA ARG A 15 59.25 -12.99 -7.99
C ARG A 15 58.25 -12.76 -6.85
N LEU A 16 57.93 -11.50 -6.58
CA LEU A 16 56.88 -11.13 -5.63
C LEU A 16 55.57 -11.85 -5.98
N LYS A 17 54.93 -12.50 -5.00
CA LYS A 17 53.60 -13.11 -5.19
C LYS A 17 52.63 -12.07 -5.75
N GLN A 18 51.87 -12.42 -6.80
CA GLN A 18 51.01 -11.51 -7.58
C GLN A 18 49.95 -10.75 -6.76
N ASP A 19 49.66 -11.20 -5.53
CA ASP A 19 48.70 -10.54 -4.64
C ASP A 19 49.33 -9.82 -3.43
N SER A 20 50.65 -9.83 -3.29
CA SER A 20 51.33 -9.11 -2.20
C SER A 20 51.13 -7.59 -2.30
N VAL A 21 51.04 -6.93 -1.15
CA VAL A 21 50.91 -5.46 -1.06
C VAL A 21 52.07 -4.76 -1.76
N ALA A 22 53.29 -5.30 -1.63
CA ALA A 22 54.48 -4.81 -2.32
C ALA A 22 54.35 -4.88 -3.85
N TYR A 23 53.82 -5.98 -4.40
CA TYR A 23 53.56 -6.11 -5.84
C TYR A 23 52.52 -5.10 -6.34
N LYS A 24 51.43 -4.89 -5.57
CA LYS A 24 50.38 -3.91 -5.91
C LYS A 24 50.93 -2.48 -5.92
N ARG A 25 51.69 -2.07 -4.89
CA ARG A 25 52.36 -0.76 -4.83
C ARG A 25 53.35 -0.56 -5.97
N HIS A 26 54.15 -1.57 -6.31
CA HIS A 26 55.08 -1.49 -7.43
C HIS A 26 54.34 -1.32 -8.78
N ARG A 27 53.23 -2.02 -8.97
CA ARG A 27 52.38 -1.90 -10.17
C ARG A 27 51.70 -0.54 -10.27
N GLU A 28 51.28 0.04 -9.14
CA GLU A 28 50.75 1.40 -9.07
C GLU A 28 51.81 2.44 -9.44
N LYS A 29 53.02 2.35 -8.90
CA LYS A 29 54.15 3.22 -9.28
C LYS A 29 54.47 3.10 -10.79
N ALA A 30 54.50 1.89 -11.34
CA ALA A 30 54.70 1.68 -12.78
C ALA A 30 53.57 2.28 -13.63
N ASN A 31 52.32 2.13 -13.21
CA ASN A 31 51.16 2.73 -13.89
C ASN A 31 51.18 4.27 -13.81
N ALA A 32 51.59 4.85 -12.68
CA ALA A 32 51.74 6.28 -12.51
C ALA A 32 52.84 6.84 -13.44
N ARG A 33 53.99 6.16 -13.53
CA ARG A 33 55.06 6.51 -14.50
C ARG A 33 54.56 6.45 -15.94
N LYS A 34 53.79 5.40 -16.30
CA LYS A 34 53.19 5.27 -17.63
C LYS A 34 52.17 6.39 -17.92
N ARG A 35 51.41 6.84 -16.93
CA ARG A 35 50.50 7.98 -17.08
C ARG A 35 51.26 9.28 -17.32
N LYS A 36 52.26 9.61 -16.48
CA LYS A 36 53.11 10.78 -16.68
C LYS A 36 53.79 10.78 -18.06
N PHE A 37 54.31 9.62 -18.49
CA PHE A 37 54.88 9.46 -19.83
C PHE A 37 53.85 9.71 -20.95
N LEU A 38 52.61 9.24 -20.76
CA LEU A 38 51.54 9.49 -21.72
C LEU A 38 51.08 10.96 -21.67
N ASP A 39 50.99 11.58 -20.50
CA ASP A 39 50.52 12.96 -20.38
C ASP A 39 51.49 13.93 -21.07
N ASN A 40 52.80 13.66 -21.00
CA ASN A 40 53.86 14.43 -21.66
C ASN A 40 53.97 14.19 -23.19
N MET A 41 53.20 13.26 -23.78
CA MET A 41 53.19 13.05 -25.24
C MET A 41 52.20 13.99 -25.95
N THR A 42 52.59 14.47 -27.15
CA THR A 42 51.69 15.21 -28.03
C THR A 42 50.54 14.32 -28.54
N PRO A 43 49.41 14.90 -28.98
CA PRO A 43 48.27 14.13 -29.49
C PRO A 43 48.64 13.16 -30.63
N GLU A 44 49.52 13.58 -31.53
CA GLU A 44 50.02 12.78 -32.67
C GLU A 44 50.89 11.61 -32.21
N GLN A 45 51.80 11.83 -31.26
CA GLN A 45 52.62 10.77 -30.65
C GLN A 45 51.76 9.73 -29.93
N LYS A 46 50.67 10.16 -29.27
CA LYS A 46 49.68 9.26 -28.66
C LYS A 46 48.97 8.40 -29.70
N GLU A 47 48.65 8.96 -30.87
CA GLU A 47 48.00 8.25 -31.96
C GLU A 47 48.92 7.22 -32.61
N MET A 48 50.18 7.59 -32.89
CA MET A 48 51.22 6.67 -33.39
C MET A 48 51.48 5.51 -32.42
N LYS A 49 51.52 5.79 -31.12
CA LYS A 49 51.65 4.74 -30.10
C LYS A 49 50.45 3.79 -30.07
N ARG A 50 49.22 4.31 -30.21
CA ARG A 50 48.01 3.49 -30.33
C ARG A 50 48.04 2.62 -31.58
N LEU A 51 48.61 3.11 -32.68
CA LEU A 51 48.79 2.34 -33.91
C LEU A 51 49.73 1.16 -33.68
N LYS A 52 50.92 1.43 -33.10
CA LYS A 52 51.90 0.39 -32.73
C LYS A 52 51.34 -0.63 -31.74
N ASP A 53 50.55 -0.19 -30.74
CA ASP A 53 49.89 -1.09 -29.79
C ASP A 53 48.83 -1.97 -30.49
N ARG A 54 48.11 -1.44 -31.49
CA ARG A 54 47.14 -2.22 -32.30
C ARG A 54 47.85 -3.26 -33.16
N GLU A 55 48.94 -2.89 -33.82
CA GLU A 55 49.77 -3.81 -34.61
C GLU A 55 50.36 -4.91 -33.74
N TYR A 56 50.90 -4.55 -32.57
CA TYR A 56 51.39 -5.51 -31.58
C TYR A 56 50.29 -6.50 -31.16
N TYR A 57 49.08 -6.00 -30.88
CA TYR A 57 47.94 -6.84 -30.52
C TYR A 57 47.51 -7.76 -31.67
N GLN A 58 47.47 -7.26 -32.91
CA GLN A 58 47.16 -8.08 -34.08
C GLN A 58 48.19 -9.19 -34.29
N ARG A 59 49.48 -8.87 -34.14
CA ARG A 59 50.56 -9.86 -34.18
C ARG A 59 50.40 -10.93 -33.10
N LYS A 60 50.08 -10.53 -31.86
CA LYS A 60 49.84 -11.49 -30.75
C LYS A 60 48.59 -12.34 -30.93
N LYS A 61 47.58 -11.79 -31.61
CA LYS A 61 46.37 -12.53 -32.00
C LYS A 61 46.67 -13.55 -33.10
N ALA A 62 47.48 -13.19 -34.10
CA ALA A 62 47.97 -14.10 -35.14
C ALA A 62 48.84 -15.22 -34.54
N GLU A 63 49.71 -14.91 -33.57
CA GLU A 63 50.53 -15.86 -32.79
C GLU A 63 49.70 -16.74 -31.81
N LYS A 64 48.36 -16.63 -31.77
CA LYS A 64 47.45 -17.32 -30.82
C LYS A 64 47.75 -17.12 -29.33
N LYS A 65 48.59 -16.14 -28.97
CA LYS A 65 48.92 -15.79 -27.57
C LYS A 65 47.80 -15.01 -26.86
N VAL A 66 46.80 -14.54 -27.60
CA VAL A 66 45.58 -13.91 -27.07
C VAL A 66 44.38 -14.78 -27.45
N LYS A 67 43.85 -15.53 -26.50
CA LYS A 67 42.64 -16.35 -26.70
C LYS A 67 41.42 -15.43 -26.86
N THR A 68 40.64 -15.59 -27.94
CA THR A 68 39.32 -14.97 -28.02
C THR A 68 38.29 -15.77 -27.22
N ILE A 69 37.19 -15.15 -26.77
CA ILE A 69 36.18 -15.81 -25.92
C ILE A 69 35.60 -17.07 -26.58
N SER A 70 35.56 -17.12 -27.92
CA SER A 70 35.17 -18.31 -28.68
C SER A 70 36.09 -19.50 -28.41
N ASP A 71 37.38 -19.26 -28.23
CA ASP A 71 38.44 -20.27 -28.13
C ASP A 71 38.81 -20.58 -26.67
N MET A 72 38.09 -19.97 -25.72
CA MET A 72 38.23 -20.24 -24.29
C MET A 72 37.32 -21.41 -23.89
N THR A 73 37.81 -22.27 -23.00
CA THR A 73 36.99 -23.35 -22.42
C THR A 73 35.83 -22.79 -21.58
N GLU A 74 34.80 -23.59 -21.32
CA GLU A 74 33.62 -23.19 -20.51
C GLU A 74 34.03 -22.62 -19.13
N ARG A 75 35.05 -23.23 -18.51
CA ARG A 75 35.61 -22.82 -17.21
C ARG A 75 36.34 -21.48 -17.30
N GLU A 76 37.14 -21.27 -18.35
CA GLU A 76 37.81 -20.00 -18.63
C GLU A 76 36.80 -18.89 -18.95
N LYS A 77 35.74 -19.19 -19.74
CA LYS A 77 34.62 -18.28 -20.03
C LYS A 77 33.93 -17.83 -18.75
N ARG A 78 33.66 -18.74 -17.81
CA ARG A 78 33.06 -18.41 -16.51
C ARG A 78 33.97 -17.47 -15.69
N LYS A 79 35.27 -17.74 -15.62
CA LYS A 79 36.26 -16.89 -14.92
C LYS A 79 36.36 -15.49 -15.53
N GLN A 80 36.36 -15.41 -16.87
CA GLN A 80 36.40 -14.14 -17.60
C GLN A 80 35.13 -13.32 -17.36
N ARG A 81 33.95 -13.94 -17.41
CA ARG A 81 32.65 -13.30 -17.12
C ARG A 81 32.55 -12.84 -15.66
N LYS A 82 33.13 -13.58 -14.71
CA LYS A 82 33.22 -13.16 -13.30
C LYS A 82 34.08 -11.89 -13.17
N SER A 83 35.26 -11.88 -13.78
CA SER A 83 36.16 -10.72 -13.78
C SER A 83 35.49 -9.48 -14.39
N TRP A 84 34.76 -9.63 -15.49
CA TRP A 84 34.00 -8.51 -16.08
C TRP A 84 32.90 -7.97 -15.19
N ARG A 85 32.19 -8.84 -14.45
CA ARG A 85 31.19 -8.41 -13.46
C ARG A 85 31.85 -7.58 -12.36
N GLU A 86 32.99 -8.03 -11.83
CA GLU A 86 33.76 -7.31 -10.81
C GLU A 86 34.27 -5.95 -11.32
N TYR A 87 34.82 -5.89 -12.54
CA TYR A 87 35.27 -4.62 -13.14
C TYR A 87 34.11 -3.65 -13.39
N SER A 88 32.96 -4.16 -13.85
CA SER A 88 31.75 -3.36 -14.06
C SER A 88 31.20 -2.80 -12.74
N GLN A 89 31.25 -3.58 -11.67
CA GLN A 89 30.84 -3.14 -10.33
C GLN A 89 31.76 -2.04 -9.80
N LYS A 90 33.08 -2.22 -9.88
CA LYS A 90 34.07 -1.20 -9.47
C LYS A 90 33.92 0.09 -10.27
N TYR A 91 33.69 0.00 -11.57
CA TYR A 91 33.43 1.18 -12.42
C TYR A 91 32.17 1.94 -11.97
N ARG A 92 31.07 1.22 -11.71
CA ARG A 92 29.82 1.82 -11.23
C ARG A 92 29.97 2.49 -9.87
N GLN A 93 30.66 1.85 -8.93
CA GLN A 93 30.98 2.42 -7.62
C GLN A 93 31.80 3.71 -7.77
N LYS A 94 32.84 3.70 -8.61
CA LYS A 94 33.68 4.88 -8.84
C LYS A 94 32.90 6.04 -9.48
N LYS A 95 31.97 5.73 -10.40
CA LYS A 95 31.08 6.73 -11.01
C LYS A 95 30.14 7.35 -9.98
N LYS A 96 29.53 6.52 -9.14
CA LYS A 96 28.64 6.98 -8.06
C LYS A 96 29.39 7.84 -7.04
N MET A 97 30.60 7.44 -6.65
CA MET A 97 31.45 8.22 -5.75
C MET A 97 31.82 9.58 -6.36
N MET A 98 32.12 9.62 -7.67
CA MET A 98 32.42 10.87 -8.38
C MET A 98 31.18 11.76 -8.54
N GLU A 99 29.99 11.18 -8.71
CA GLU A 99 28.71 11.91 -8.74
C GLU A 99 28.37 12.50 -7.36
N ASN A 100 28.63 11.77 -6.28
CA ASN A 100 28.44 12.28 -4.92
C ASN A 100 29.42 13.42 -4.60
N ILE A 101 30.70 13.30 -4.96
CA ILE A 101 31.69 14.38 -4.78
C ILE A 101 31.29 15.64 -5.55
N LEU A 102 30.67 15.49 -6.73
CA LEU A 102 30.16 16.62 -7.51
C LEU A 102 28.90 17.25 -6.92
N ALA A 103 28.14 16.52 -6.09
CA ALA A 103 26.91 16.99 -5.47
C ALA A 103 27.16 17.74 -4.15
N ASP A 104 28.28 17.47 -3.47
CA ASP A 104 28.65 18.07 -2.17
C ASP A 104 29.51 19.35 -2.30
N SER A 105 29.66 19.92 -3.49
CA SER A 105 30.41 21.18 -3.71
C SER A 105 29.45 22.36 -3.93
N PRO A 106 29.54 23.48 -3.17
CA PRO A 106 28.71 24.67 -3.39
C PRO A 106 28.97 25.32 -4.76
N PRO A 107 27.97 25.97 -5.38
CA PRO A 107 28.15 26.61 -6.68
C PRO A 107 28.96 27.90 -6.53
N ALA A 108 30.15 27.94 -7.15
CA ALA A 108 30.92 29.17 -7.31
C ALA A 108 30.48 29.93 -8.57
N SER A 109 30.46 31.26 -8.46
CA SER A 109 29.94 32.23 -9.42
C SER A 109 30.68 32.28 -10.76
N GLU A 110 29.91 32.71 -11.78
CA GLU A 110 30.33 33.44 -12.98
C GLU A 110 31.54 32.89 -13.78
N ASN A 111 31.41 31.69 -14.33
CA ASN A 111 32.18 31.33 -15.55
C ASN A 111 31.57 30.21 -16.42
N GLU A 112 30.26 29.94 -16.29
CA GLU A 112 29.60 28.78 -16.93
C GLU A 112 29.03 29.03 -18.34
N MET A 113 29.32 30.15 -19.01
CA MET A 113 28.81 30.34 -20.38
C MET A 113 29.65 29.60 -21.45
N LYS A 114 30.87 29.13 -21.11
CA LYS A 114 31.75 28.38 -22.04
C LYS A 114 31.69 26.85 -21.88
N SER A 115 31.27 26.33 -20.72
CA SER A 115 31.12 24.88 -20.47
C SER A 115 29.89 24.31 -21.18
N ASP A 116 28.78 25.06 -21.18
CA ASP A 116 27.51 24.64 -21.77
C ASP A 116 27.53 24.53 -23.30
N ILE A 117 28.24 25.43 -24.00
CA ILE A 117 28.44 25.31 -25.46
C ILE A 117 29.27 24.06 -25.81
N ARG A 118 30.21 23.66 -24.95
CA ARG A 118 31.07 22.47 -25.15
C ARG A 118 30.31 21.17 -24.87
N GLU A 119 29.43 21.17 -23.87
CA GLU A 119 28.48 20.08 -23.57
C GLU A 119 27.45 19.89 -24.69
N LEU A 120 26.85 20.98 -25.18
CA LEU A 120 25.88 20.96 -26.29
C LEU A 120 26.53 20.50 -27.61
N ARG A 121 27.76 20.97 -27.93
CA ARG A 121 28.54 20.47 -29.08
C ARG A 121 28.90 18.98 -28.95
N LYS A 122 29.24 18.48 -27.74
CA LYS A 122 29.49 17.04 -27.49
C LYS A 122 28.22 16.19 -27.62
N LYS A 123 27.06 16.68 -27.18
CA LYS A 123 25.75 16.00 -27.34
C LYS A 123 25.32 15.95 -28.82
N SER A 124 25.54 17.02 -29.58
CA SER A 124 25.32 17.07 -31.04
C SER A 124 26.26 16.12 -31.80
N GLY A 125 27.56 16.14 -31.49
CA GLY A 125 28.55 15.23 -32.10
C GLY A 125 28.26 13.75 -31.81
N ARG A 126 27.80 13.40 -30.60
CA ARG A 126 27.38 12.03 -30.27
C ARG A 126 26.13 11.58 -31.03
N LYS A 127 25.15 12.46 -31.25
CA LYS A 127 23.98 12.16 -32.10
C LYS A 127 24.40 11.96 -33.57
N ARG A 128 25.31 12.80 -34.10
CA ARG A 128 25.85 12.68 -35.46
C ARG A 128 26.63 11.37 -35.66
N ILE A 129 27.57 11.06 -34.76
CA ILE A 129 28.32 9.78 -34.79
C ILE A 129 27.39 8.56 -34.71
N LYS A 130 26.31 8.64 -33.92
CA LYS A 130 25.33 7.55 -33.82
C LYS A 130 24.53 7.39 -35.12
N LYS A 131 24.19 8.50 -35.79
CA LYS A 131 23.53 8.52 -37.11
C LYS A 131 24.47 7.98 -38.19
N ASP A 132 25.72 8.42 -38.22
CA ASP A 132 26.73 7.98 -39.20
C ASP A 132 27.09 6.51 -39.01
N ARG A 133 27.22 6.03 -37.76
CA ARG A 133 27.37 4.60 -37.48
C ARG A 133 26.17 3.80 -37.94
N ALA A 134 24.96 4.28 -37.68
CA ALA A 134 23.74 3.59 -38.14
C ALA A 134 23.68 3.54 -39.67
N GLN A 135 24.10 4.61 -40.36
CA GLN A 135 24.18 4.66 -41.82
C GLN A 135 25.26 3.71 -42.35
N ALA A 136 26.45 3.69 -41.76
CA ALA A 136 27.51 2.75 -42.11
C ALA A 136 27.07 1.29 -41.91
N TYR A 137 26.39 0.97 -40.81
CA TYR A 137 25.81 -0.36 -40.59
C TYR A 137 24.75 -0.73 -41.64
N ARG A 138 23.93 0.22 -42.09
CA ARG A 138 22.96 0.00 -43.17
C ARG A 138 23.65 -0.24 -44.51
N ILE A 139 24.72 0.51 -44.81
CA ILE A 139 25.52 0.34 -46.03
C ILE A 139 26.21 -1.03 -46.02
N ILE A 140 26.89 -1.39 -44.92
CA ILE A 140 27.51 -2.71 -44.77
C ILE A 140 26.48 -3.83 -44.90
N LYS A 141 25.27 -3.65 -44.35
CA LYS A 141 24.19 -4.63 -44.51
C LYS A 141 23.75 -4.76 -45.97
N LYS A 142 23.58 -3.65 -46.69
CA LYS A 142 23.26 -3.65 -48.13
C LYS A 142 24.37 -4.32 -48.97
N GLN A 143 25.63 -3.98 -48.71
CA GLN A 143 26.77 -4.59 -49.39
C GLN A 143 26.87 -6.10 -49.11
N LYS A 144 26.68 -6.53 -47.86
CA LYS A 144 26.62 -7.97 -47.51
C LYS A 144 25.48 -8.68 -48.23
N GLN A 145 24.31 -8.05 -48.35
CA GLN A 145 23.19 -8.58 -49.12
C GLN A 145 23.50 -8.66 -50.62
N GLN A 146 24.20 -7.68 -51.19
CA GLN A 146 24.66 -7.71 -52.58
C GLN A 146 25.67 -8.82 -52.82
N ILE A 147 26.67 -8.99 -51.94
CA ILE A 147 27.65 -10.08 -52.01
C ILE A 147 26.92 -11.43 -51.95
N GLN A 148 25.97 -11.60 -51.04
CA GLN A 148 25.14 -12.81 -50.97
C GLN A 148 24.33 -13.04 -52.25
N LYS A 149 23.77 -11.98 -52.85
CA LYS A 149 23.04 -12.09 -54.12
C LYS A 149 23.98 -12.49 -55.26
N MET A 150 25.18 -11.92 -55.34
CA MET A 150 26.19 -12.26 -56.34
C MET A 150 26.66 -13.71 -56.17
N GLN A 151 26.94 -14.17 -54.96
CA GLN A 151 27.27 -15.58 -54.69
C GLN A 151 26.14 -16.52 -55.09
N LYS A 152 24.88 -16.18 -54.77
CA LYS A 152 23.72 -16.95 -55.24
C LYS A 152 23.61 -16.96 -56.77
N SER A 153 23.96 -15.86 -57.46
CA SER A 153 23.99 -15.82 -58.93
C SER A 153 25.11 -16.69 -59.51
N ILE A 154 26.31 -16.66 -58.92
CA ILE A 154 27.43 -17.53 -59.31
C ILE A 154 27.03 -19.01 -59.13
N ASP A 155 26.42 -19.38 -58.01
CA ASP A 155 25.93 -20.74 -57.77
C ASP A 155 24.82 -21.14 -58.75
N LYS A 156 23.92 -20.22 -59.09
CA LYS A 156 22.89 -20.46 -60.11
C LYS A 156 23.50 -20.70 -61.48
N LEU A 157 24.51 -19.93 -61.88
CA LEU A 157 25.22 -20.08 -63.15
C LEU A 157 25.99 -21.40 -63.19
N ARG A 158 26.74 -21.75 -62.14
CA ARG A 158 27.39 -23.06 -61.99
C ARG A 158 26.40 -24.22 -62.14
N LYS A 159 25.27 -24.14 -61.45
CA LYS A 159 24.18 -25.14 -61.56
C LYS A 159 23.48 -25.12 -62.93
N LYS A 160 23.58 -24.04 -63.71
CA LYS A 160 22.99 -23.95 -65.05
C LYS A 160 23.90 -24.63 -66.08
N VAL A 161 25.21 -24.41 -65.98
CA VAL A 161 26.22 -25.11 -66.79
C VAL A 161 26.12 -26.62 -66.58
N GLU A 162 26.06 -27.08 -65.32
CA GLU A 162 25.90 -28.51 -65.01
C GLU A 162 24.56 -29.09 -65.50
N ARG A 163 23.48 -28.30 -65.49
CA ARG A 163 22.17 -28.72 -66.00
C ARG A 163 22.13 -28.79 -67.53
N ASN A 164 22.85 -27.94 -68.23
CA ASN A 164 22.98 -28.02 -69.68
C ASN A 164 23.77 -29.26 -70.09
N ARG A 165 24.89 -29.53 -69.40
CA ARG A 165 25.66 -30.78 -69.55
C ARG A 165 24.79 -32.02 -69.40
N ARG A 166 23.97 -32.07 -68.34
CA ARG A 166 23.01 -33.17 -68.10
C ARG A 166 21.81 -33.20 -69.05
N ARG A 167 21.47 -32.09 -69.71
CA ARG A 167 20.36 -32.05 -70.69
C ARG A 167 20.80 -32.62 -72.02
N GLU A 168 22.03 -32.34 -72.43
CA GLU A 168 22.66 -32.98 -73.58
C GLU A 168 22.73 -34.50 -73.37
N GLU A 169 23.14 -34.95 -72.19
CA GLU A 169 23.16 -36.38 -71.82
C GLU A 169 21.76 -37.05 -71.79
N ARG A 170 20.67 -36.29 -71.55
CA ARG A 170 19.30 -36.81 -71.41
C ARG A 170 18.44 -36.70 -72.67
N ALA A 171 18.86 -35.93 -73.66
CA ALA A 171 18.15 -35.83 -74.94
C ALA A 171 18.22 -37.13 -75.75
N SER A 172 19.14 -38.04 -75.40
CA SER A 172 19.39 -39.32 -76.07
C SER A 172 18.50 -40.49 -75.61
N GLN A 173 17.59 -40.30 -74.62
CA GLN A 173 16.73 -41.39 -74.09
C GLN A 173 15.25 -40.96 -73.97
N HIS A 174 14.36 -41.67 -74.69
CA HIS A 174 12.94 -41.37 -74.78
C HIS A 174 12.12 -42.06 -73.66
N CYS A 175 11.24 -41.34 -72.92
CA CYS A 175 10.36 -41.94 -71.89
C CYS A 175 9.12 -41.08 -71.49
N ALA A 176 7.96 -41.75 -71.42
CA ALA A 176 6.68 -41.51 -70.69
C ALA A 176 5.93 -40.14 -70.73
N ASP A 177 4.59 -40.19 -70.64
CA ASP A 177 3.65 -39.05 -70.68
C ASP A 177 3.86 -38.02 -69.57
N THR A 178 4.74 -37.07 -69.85
CA THR A 178 5.06 -35.95 -68.97
C THR A 178 3.90 -34.96 -68.85
N PRO A 179 3.82 -34.20 -67.73
CA PRO A 179 2.90 -33.07 -67.60
C PRO A 179 2.99 -32.07 -68.77
N THR A 180 4.16 -31.95 -69.39
CA THR A 180 4.38 -31.16 -70.59
C THR A 180 3.63 -31.75 -71.79
N ARG A 181 3.77 -33.05 -72.05
CA ARG A 181 3.05 -33.73 -73.13
C ARG A 181 1.53 -33.62 -72.98
N LYS A 182 1.00 -33.69 -71.75
CA LYS A 182 -0.44 -33.49 -71.46
C LYS A 182 -0.92 -32.07 -71.76
N VAL A 183 -0.12 -31.05 -71.44
CA VAL A 183 -0.46 -29.67 -71.80
C VAL A 183 -0.37 -29.47 -73.31
N ASP A 184 0.65 -30.04 -73.94
CA ASP A 184 0.87 -29.94 -75.37
C ASP A 184 -0.25 -30.61 -76.17
N GLU A 185 -0.84 -31.68 -75.63
CA GLU A 185 -2.02 -32.36 -76.15
C GLU A 185 -3.30 -31.54 -75.98
N ILE A 186 -3.49 -30.89 -74.82
CA ILE A 186 -4.62 -29.98 -74.57
C ILE A 186 -4.53 -28.72 -75.47
N THR A 187 -3.32 -28.25 -75.78
CA THR A 187 -3.10 -27.07 -76.61
C THR A 187 -2.81 -27.42 -78.08
N ARG A 188 -2.99 -28.69 -78.49
CA ARG A 188 -2.55 -29.17 -79.82
C ARG A 188 -3.30 -28.48 -80.97
N GLU A 189 -4.53 -28.05 -80.74
CA GLU A 189 -5.42 -27.43 -81.75
C GLU A 189 -5.72 -25.94 -81.47
N CYS A 190 -5.04 -25.32 -80.49
CA CYS A 190 -5.30 -23.93 -80.12
C CYS A 190 -3.99 -23.15 -79.93
N PHE A 191 -3.93 -21.94 -80.49
CA PHE A 191 -2.81 -21.03 -80.25
C PHE A 191 -2.92 -20.44 -78.84
N VAL A 192 -1.98 -20.79 -77.97
CA VAL A 192 -1.96 -20.36 -76.56
C VAL A 192 -0.71 -19.53 -76.30
N THR A 193 -0.87 -18.36 -75.69
CA THR A 193 0.27 -17.50 -75.33
C THR A 193 1.22 -18.21 -74.36
N PRO A 194 2.54 -17.91 -74.41
CA PRO A 194 3.53 -18.60 -73.58
C PRO A 194 3.23 -18.55 -72.08
N GLU A 195 2.61 -17.47 -71.61
CA GLU A 195 2.21 -17.30 -70.21
C GLU A 195 1.07 -18.24 -69.80
N VAL A 196 0.06 -18.38 -70.65
CA VAL A 196 -1.07 -19.29 -70.40
C VAL A 196 -0.60 -20.74 -70.44
N ARG A 197 0.26 -21.11 -71.40
CA ARG A 197 0.86 -22.46 -71.44
C ARG A 197 1.64 -22.76 -70.16
N LYS A 198 2.38 -21.78 -69.63
CA LYS A 198 3.13 -21.92 -68.38
C LYS A 198 2.22 -22.09 -67.15
N HIS A 199 1.08 -21.40 -67.12
CA HIS A 199 0.08 -21.57 -66.05
C HIS A 199 -0.60 -22.95 -66.11
N LEU A 200 -0.93 -23.44 -67.30
CA LEU A 200 -1.47 -24.78 -67.51
C LEU A 200 -0.47 -25.86 -67.10
N LEU A 201 0.79 -25.70 -67.51
CA LEU A 201 1.88 -26.60 -67.12
C LEU A 201 2.10 -26.60 -65.62
N PHE A 202 2.08 -25.43 -64.98
CA PHE A 202 2.18 -25.34 -63.53
C PHE A 202 1.03 -26.08 -62.84
N GLY A 203 -0.21 -25.95 -63.35
CA GLY A 203 -1.36 -26.68 -62.84
C GLY A 203 -1.20 -28.19 -62.93
N GLN A 204 -0.75 -28.71 -64.08
CA GLN A 204 -0.56 -30.16 -64.29
C GLN A 204 0.59 -30.72 -63.44
N VAL A 205 1.71 -30.01 -63.36
CA VAL A 205 2.86 -30.42 -62.52
C VAL A 205 2.48 -30.41 -61.04
N LEU A 206 1.76 -29.38 -60.58
CA LEU A 206 1.30 -29.31 -59.19
C LEU A 206 0.33 -30.45 -58.87
N THR A 207 -0.57 -30.77 -59.80
CA THR A 207 -1.52 -31.89 -59.68
C THR A 207 -0.78 -33.22 -59.55
N ALA A 208 0.22 -33.49 -60.40
CA ALA A 208 1.04 -34.69 -60.30
C ALA A 208 1.79 -34.77 -58.97
N GLN A 209 2.44 -33.68 -58.55
CA GLN A 209 3.17 -33.62 -57.28
C GLN A 209 2.27 -33.87 -56.06
N LEU A 210 1.05 -33.30 -56.06
CA LEU A 210 0.09 -33.51 -54.98
C LEU A 210 -0.43 -34.95 -54.95
N LYS A 211 -0.55 -35.61 -56.11
CA LYS A 211 -0.92 -37.04 -56.19
C LYS A 211 0.17 -37.92 -55.57
N ASP A 212 1.42 -37.72 -55.96
CA ASP A 212 2.55 -38.48 -55.40
C ASP A 212 2.67 -38.26 -53.89
N THR A 213 2.48 -37.02 -53.44
CA THR A 213 2.50 -36.68 -52.01
C THR A 213 1.34 -37.36 -51.27
N ALA A 214 0.17 -37.46 -51.90
CA ALA A 214 -0.98 -38.12 -51.32
C ALA A 214 -0.78 -39.64 -51.19
N GLU A 215 -0.18 -40.28 -52.19
CA GLU A 215 0.07 -41.73 -52.21
C GLU A 215 1.15 -42.14 -51.21
N ASN A 216 2.18 -41.31 -51.04
CA ASN A 216 3.30 -41.57 -50.11
C ASN A 216 2.98 -41.30 -48.62
N LEU A 217 1.81 -40.72 -48.30
CA LEU A 217 1.43 -40.44 -46.91
C LEU A 217 0.71 -41.62 -46.25
N PRO A 218 1.05 -42.00 -45.01
CA PRO A 218 0.40 -43.12 -44.32
C PRO A 218 -1.12 -42.91 -44.18
N LYS A 219 -1.89 -43.97 -44.50
CA LYS A 219 -3.35 -43.99 -44.29
C LYS A 219 -3.64 -43.75 -42.79
N ASN A 220 -4.56 -42.83 -42.48
CA ASN A 220 -4.98 -42.44 -41.12
C ASN A 220 -3.95 -41.66 -40.26
N SER A 221 -2.98 -40.97 -40.86
CA SER A 221 -2.08 -40.06 -40.11
C SER A 221 -2.62 -38.63 -39.98
N LYS A 222 -2.25 -37.93 -38.89
CA LYS A 222 -2.53 -36.48 -38.72
C LYS A 222 -1.97 -35.63 -39.86
N GLN A 223 -0.86 -36.07 -40.46
CA GLN A 223 -0.25 -35.41 -41.62
C GLN A 223 -1.12 -35.55 -42.88
N ARG A 224 -1.73 -36.73 -43.10
CA ARG A 224 -2.71 -36.96 -44.17
C ARG A 224 -3.95 -36.08 -43.97
N GLU A 225 -4.45 -35.97 -42.74
CA GLU A 225 -5.61 -35.13 -42.41
C GLU A 225 -5.31 -33.63 -42.68
N ALA A 226 -4.14 -33.15 -42.25
CA ALA A 226 -3.70 -31.78 -42.54
C ALA A 226 -3.57 -31.52 -44.05
N PHE A 227 -3.00 -32.47 -44.80
CA PHE A 227 -2.90 -32.40 -46.26
C PHE A 227 -4.28 -32.32 -46.93
N GLN A 228 -5.24 -33.16 -46.51
CA GLN A 228 -6.60 -33.14 -47.03
C GLN A 228 -7.30 -31.79 -46.77
N LYS A 229 -7.10 -31.18 -45.60
CA LYS A 229 -7.65 -29.84 -45.28
C LYS A 229 -7.10 -28.76 -46.20
N CYS A 230 -5.82 -28.83 -46.57
CA CYS A 230 -5.21 -27.87 -47.49
C CYS A 230 -5.76 -27.98 -48.92
N VAL A 231 -6.04 -29.19 -49.40
CA VAL A 231 -6.48 -29.45 -50.78
C VAL A 231 -8.02 -29.38 -50.95
N SER A 232 -8.80 -29.29 -49.86
CA SER A 232 -10.28 -29.26 -49.88
C SER A 232 -10.93 -27.99 -49.28
N GLY A 233 -10.17 -26.89 -49.20
CA GLY A 233 -10.62 -25.64 -48.58
C GLY A 233 -11.72 -24.87 -49.33
N ASN A 234 -12.33 -23.89 -48.65
CA ASN A 234 -13.50 -23.14 -49.14
C ASN A 234 -13.27 -22.39 -50.47
N ARG A 235 -12.04 -21.98 -50.76
CA ARG A 235 -11.71 -21.29 -52.03
C ARG A 235 -11.88 -22.22 -53.24
N ILE A 236 -11.47 -23.48 -53.13
CA ILE A 236 -11.60 -24.48 -54.21
C ILE A 236 -13.08 -24.82 -54.44
N LYS A 237 -13.89 -24.87 -53.37
CA LYS A 237 -15.35 -25.05 -53.44
C LYS A 237 -16.03 -23.86 -54.13
N LYS A 238 -15.65 -22.62 -53.78
CA LYS A 238 -16.18 -21.38 -54.37
C LYS A 238 -16.00 -21.36 -55.90
N HIS A 239 -14.86 -21.83 -56.40
CA HIS A 239 -14.55 -21.87 -57.84
C HIS A 239 -14.96 -23.20 -58.54
N ARG A 240 -15.75 -24.06 -57.89
CA ARG A 240 -16.26 -25.34 -58.44
C ARG A 240 -15.19 -26.35 -58.90
N LEU A 241 -13.93 -26.19 -58.51
CA LEU A 241 -12.81 -27.09 -58.87
C LEU A 241 -12.69 -28.32 -57.95
N SER A 242 -13.75 -28.63 -57.21
CA SER A 242 -13.74 -29.73 -56.23
C SER A 242 -13.59 -31.11 -56.89
N TYR A 243 -13.96 -31.25 -58.16
CA TYR A 243 -13.83 -32.51 -58.90
C TYR A 243 -12.37 -32.89 -59.17
N ILE A 244 -11.49 -31.91 -59.41
CA ILE A 244 -10.04 -32.12 -59.55
C ILE A 244 -9.47 -32.57 -58.19
N ALA A 245 -9.91 -31.92 -57.10
CA ALA A 245 -9.47 -32.27 -55.75
C ALA A 245 -9.87 -33.71 -55.33
N LYS A 246 -10.96 -34.27 -55.90
CA LYS A 246 -11.37 -35.67 -55.62
C LYS A 246 -10.29 -36.68 -55.99
N GLN A 247 -9.40 -36.37 -56.94
CA GLN A 247 -8.30 -37.25 -57.33
C GLN A 247 -7.27 -37.48 -56.19
N PHE A 248 -7.26 -36.60 -55.18
CA PHE A 248 -6.33 -36.66 -54.04
C PHE A 248 -6.99 -37.05 -52.71
N LEU A 249 -8.33 -37.09 -52.66
CA LEU A 249 -9.12 -37.32 -51.44
C LEU A 249 -9.50 -38.81 -51.31
N TYR A 250 -9.37 -39.34 -50.10
CA TYR A 250 -9.74 -40.73 -49.81
C TYR A 250 -11.27 -40.91 -49.81
N LYS A 251 -11.79 -41.95 -50.47
CA LYS A 251 -13.23 -42.30 -50.47
C LYS A 251 -13.62 -42.92 -49.12
N ASN A 252 -13.86 -42.11 -48.09
CA ASN A 252 -14.54 -42.56 -46.86
C ASN A 252 -15.94 -41.95 -46.78
N LYS A 253 -16.95 -42.79 -46.48
CA LYS A 253 -18.39 -42.49 -46.56
C LYS A 253 -18.92 -41.47 -45.54
N ASN A 254 -18.17 -41.05 -44.52
CA ASN A 254 -18.67 -40.17 -43.45
C ASN A 254 -17.88 -38.86 -43.39
N LYS A 255 -18.42 -37.79 -44.00
CA LYS A 255 -17.73 -36.49 -44.15
C LYS A 255 -17.97 -35.46 -43.04
N ASP A 256 -18.90 -35.69 -42.12
CA ASP A 256 -19.36 -34.59 -41.25
C ASP A 256 -18.76 -34.56 -39.83
N ASN A 257 -18.10 -35.64 -39.36
CA ASN A 257 -17.69 -35.74 -37.95
C ASN A 257 -16.29 -35.21 -37.59
N ILE A 258 -15.41 -34.88 -38.56
CA ILE A 258 -14.02 -34.49 -38.26
C ILE A 258 -13.90 -33.00 -37.86
N LEU A 259 -14.85 -32.15 -38.25
CA LEU A 259 -14.77 -30.70 -38.02
C LEU A 259 -15.37 -30.25 -36.68
N ILE A 260 -16.19 -31.06 -36.03
CA ILE A 260 -16.89 -30.70 -34.77
C ILE A 260 -16.00 -30.93 -33.54
N SER A 261 -15.07 -31.90 -33.59
CA SER A 261 -14.25 -32.31 -32.43
C SER A 261 -13.22 -31.26 -31.97
N ASN A 262 -12.78 -30.37 -32.86
CA ASN A 262 -11.76 -29.37 -32.53
C ASN A 262 -12.31 -28.09 -31.91
N ARG A 263 -13.59 -27.73 -32.12
CA ARG A 263 -14.22 -26.59 -31.43
C ARG A 263 -14.54 -26.88 -29.97
N ARG A 264 -14.80 -28.14 -29.60
CA ARG A 264 -15.12 -28.52 -28.21
C ARG A 264 -13.91 -28.64 -27.27
N ARG A 265 -12.66 -28.72 -27.78
CA ARG A 265 -11.47 -29.00 -26.96
C ARG A 265 -10.64 -27.78 -26.51
N GLN A 266 -10.93 -26.55 -26.96
CA GLN A 266 -10.17 -25.36 -26.55
C GLN A 266 -10.95 -24.31 -25.74
N THR A 267 -12.25 -24.52 -25.53
CA THR A 267 -13.06 -23.66 -24.68
C THR A 267 -13.93 -24.55 -23.81
N LEU A 268 -13.46 -24.91 -22.62
CA LEU A 268 -14.38 -25.03 -21.49
C LEU A 268 -14.90 -23.61 -21.27
N ALA A 269 -15.94 -23.24 -22.00
CA ALA A 269 -16.63 -21.99 -21.80
C ALA A 269 -17.28 -22.10 -20.43
N ILE A 270 -16.59 -21.58 -19.41
CA ILE A 270 -17.21 -21.28 -18.12
C ILE A 270 -18.44 -20.46 -18.48
N THR A 271 -19.60 -20.94 -18.06
CA THR A 271 -20.86 -20.24 -18.32
C THR A 271 -20.76 -18.85 -17.71
N GLN A 272 -21.43 -17.88 -18.33
CA GLN A 272 -21.41 -16.50 -17.83
C GLN A 272 -21.88 -16.43 -16.38
N GLN A 273 -22.83 -17.29 -16.00
CA GLN A 273 -23.28 -17.47 -14.62
C GLN A 273 -22.14 -17.80 -13.64
N ILE A 274 -21.32 -18.82 -13.95
CA ILE A 274 -20.21 -19.22 -13.07
C ILE A 274 -19.18 -18.09 -12.95
N ARG A 275 -18.95 -17.33 -14.02
CA ARG A 275 -18.07 -16.14 -13.96
C ARG A 275 -18.64 -15.08 -13.03
N GLU A 276 -19.93 -14.81 -13.11
CA GLU A 276 -20.61 -13.85 -12.23
C GLU A 276 -20.59 -14.30 -10.77
N ASP A 277 -20.75 -15.60 -10.50
CA ASP A 277 -20.66 -16.16 -9.14
C ASP A 277 -19.23 -16.07 -8.59
N ILE A 278 -18.21 -16.33 -9.42
CA ILE A 278 -16.79 -16.10 -9.07
C ILE A 278 -16.55 -14.62 -8.76
N HIS A 279 -17.08 -13.70 -9.56
CA HIS A 279 -16.95 -12.26 -9.32
C HIS A 279 -17.61 -11.85 -8.00
N LYS A 280 -18.87 -12.26 -7.78
CA LYS A 280 -19.61 -11.99 -6.55
C LYS A 280 -18.85 -12.50 -5.34
N PHE A 281 -18.30 -13.73 -5.40
CA PHE A 281 -17.49 -14.29 -4.31
C PHE A 281 -16.26 -13.43 -4.00
N PHE A 282 -15.47 -13.05 -5.01
CA PHE A 282 -14.30 -12.21 -4.79
C PHE A 282 -14.64 -10.77 -4.37
N GLU A 283 -15.84 -10.27 -4.67
CA GLU A 283 -16.31 -8.94 -4.26
C GLU A 283 -16.84 -8.89 -2.83
N ARG A 284 -16.98 -10.02 -2.14
CA ARG A 284 -17.37 -10.04 -0.73
C ARG A 284 -16.29 -9.44 0.16
N ASP A 285 -16.71 -8.77 1.22
CA ASP A 285 -15.83 -8.06 2.15
C ASP A 285 -14.99 -8.99 3.05
N ASP A 286 -15.41 -10.24 3.23
CA ASP A 286 -14.67 -11.30 3.94
C ASP A 286 -13.60 -11.98 3.08
N VAL A 287 -13.68 -11.88 1.74
CA VAL A 287 -12.72 -12.46 0.80
C VAL A 287 -11.69 -11.43 0.32
N SER A 288 -12.16 -10.22 0.05
CA SER A 288 -11.29 -9.11 -0.32
C SER A 288 -11.79 -7.82 0.30
N ARG A 289 -10.89 -6.91 0.66
CA ARG A 289 -11.23 -5.59 1.20
C ARG A 289 -11.11 -4.51 0.14
N ILE A 290 -12.01 -3.54 0.15
CA ILE A 290 -11.89 -2.36 -0.73
C ILE A 290 -10.79 -1.42 -0.22
N CYS A 291 -9.98 -0.89 -1.13
CA CYS A 291 -9.05 0.19 -0.80
C CYS A 291 -9.80 1.53 -0.86
N SER A 292 -9.63 2.41 0.12
CA SER A 292 -10.22 3.76 0.11
C SER A 292 -9.32 4.83 -0.54
N GLY A 293 -8.07 4.48 -0.89
CA GLY A 293 -7.08 5.42 -1.38
C GLY A 293 -7.38 5.98 -2.78
N LYS A 294 -7.10 7.28 -2.98
CA LYS A 294 -7.23 7.96 -4.29
C LYS A 294 -6.46 7.27 -5.42
N LYS A 295 -5.31 6.65 -5.09
CA LYS A 295 -4.41 5.97 -6.04
C LYS A 295 -4.80 4.50 -6.29
N ASP A 296 -5.81 4.00 -5.58
CA ASP A 296 -6.24 2.61 -5.63
C ASP A 296 -7.43 2.39 -6.59
N CYS A 297 -7.57 3.21 -7.63
CA CYS A 297 -8.58 3.01 -8.67
C CYS A 297 -7.90 2.51 -9.95
N LEU A 298 -8.34 1.36 -10.45
CA LEU A 298 -7.75 0.67 -11.61
C LEU A 298 -8.44 1.09 -12.93
N LYS A 299 -7.87 0.66 -14.06
CA LYS A 299 -8.42 0.98 -15.40
C LYS A 299 -9.90 0.58 -15.47
N GLY A 300 -10.78 1.51 -15.89
CA GLY A 300 -12.23 1.29 -15.93
C GLY A 300 -13.00 1.83 -14.73
N HIS A 301 -12.42 2.73 -13.94
CA HIS A 301 -13.05 3.39 -12.78
C HIS A 301 -13.51 2.43 -11.66
N LYS A 302 -13.02 1.19 -11.64
CA LYS A 302 -13.26 0.22 -10.56
C LYS A 302 -12.27 0.43 -9.43
N GLN A 303 -12.76 0.51 -8.20
CA GLN A 303 -11.93 0.59 -7.01
C GLN A 303 -11.21 -0.74 -6.79
N LYS A 304 -9.91 -0.67 -6.50
CA LYS A 304 -9.06 -1.82 -6.22
C LYS A 304 -9.52 -2.48 -4.92
N ARG A 305 -9.63 -3.80 -4.97
CA ARG A 305 -9.84 -4.65 -3.80
C ARG A 305 -8.59 -5.48 -3.54
N LEU A 306 -8.23 -5.66 -2.28
CA LEU A 306 -7.09 -6.46 -1.86
C LEU A 306 -7.59 -7.77 -1.29
N LEU A 307 -7.04 -8.88 -1.80
CA LEU A 307 -7.32 -10.19 -1.21
C LEU A 307 -6.83 -10.24 0.24
N LEU A 308 -7.68 -10.75 1.13
CA LEU A 308 -7.33 -10.99 2.52
C LEU A 308 -6.52 -12.29 2.67
N GLU A 309 -6.86 -13.30 1.86
CA GLU A 309 -6.15 -14.59 1.81
C GLU A 309 -5.59 -14.91 0.42
N THR A 310 -4.85 -16.02 0.32
CA THR A 310 -4.36 -16.48 -0.98
C THR A 310 -5.49 -17.15 -1.78
N VAL A 311 -5.49 -16.99 -3.10
CA VAL A 311 -6.45 -17.67 -4.00
C VAL A 311 -6.39 -19.20 -3.84
N LYS A 312 -5.28 -19.74 -3.34
CA LYS A 312 -5.12 -21.17 -3.06
C LYS A 312 -5.96 -21.60 -1.86
N THR A 313 -6.07 -20.77 -0.82
CA THR A 313 -6.92 -21.01 0.36
C THR A 313 -8.39 -20.76 0.07
N LEU A 314 -8.67 -19.75 -0.78
CA LEU A 314 -10.04 -19.38 -1.16
C LEU A 314 -10.71 -20.38 -2.12
N GLN A 315 -9.94 -21.18 -2.87
CA GLN A 315 -10.52 -22.12 -3.84
C GLN A 315 -11.35 -23.24 -3.18
N PRO A 316 -10.86 -23.95 -2.15
CA PRO A 316 -11.67 -24.91 -1.41
C PRO A 316 -12.92 -24.26 -0.80
N GLN A 317 -12.80 -23.05 -0.26
CA GLN A 317 -13.92 -22.30 0.30
C GLN A 317 -14.99 -21.99 -0.75
N PHE A 318 -14.60 -21.47 -1.92
CA PHE A 318 -15.53 -21.22 -3.02
C PHE A 318 -16.26 -22.49 -3.47
N CYS A 319 -15.53 -23.61 -3.62
CA CYS A 319 -16.13 -24.88 -4.02
C CYS A 319 -17.10 -25.43 -2.96
N ALA A 320 -16.79 -25.24 -1.68
CA ALA A 320 -17.65 -25.68 -0.58
C ALA A 320 -18.93 -24.85 -0.48
N GLU A 321 -18.84 -23.53 -0.66
CA GLU A 321 -19.99 -22.62 -0.54
C GLU A 321 -20.93 -22.67 -1.74
N THR A 322 -20.39 -22.75 -2.95
CA THR A 322 -21.19 -22.70 -4.18
C THR A 322 -21.54 -24.07 -4.74
N GLY A 323 -20.87 -25.13 -4.28
CA GLY A 323 -20.95 -26.46 -4.88
C GLY A 323 -20.31 -26.57 -6.27
N ILE A 324 -19.77 -25.48 -6.83
CA ILE A 324 -19.20 -25.44 -8.18
C ILE A 324 -17.73 -25.88 -8.11
N GLN A 325 -17.41 -26.99 -8.78
CA GLN A 325 -16.05 -27.52 -8.85
C GLN A 325 -15.18 -26.72 -9.84
N VAL A 326 -14.40 -25.77 -9.32
CA VAL A 326 -13.49 -24.93 -10.11
C VAL A 326 -12.04 -25.18 -9.70
N SER A 327 -11.17 -25.44 -10.68
CA SER A 327 -9.73 -25.60 -10.41
C SER A 327 -9.08 -24.28 -10.00
N TYR A 328 -7.99 -24.32 -9.21
CA TYR A 328 -7.21 -23.13 -8.85
C TYR A 328 -6.81 -22.28 -10.07
N ALA A 329 -6.36 -22.94 -11.16
CA ALA A 329 -5.95 -22.24 -12.38
C ALA A 329 -7.12 -21.56 -13.09
N THR A 330 -8.32 -22.15 -12.98
CA THR A 330 -9.55 -21.58 -13.53
C THR A 330 -9.99 -20.38 -12.69
N LEU A 331 -10.02 -20.52 -11.36
CA LEU A 331 -10.39 -19.45 -10.44
C LEU A 331 -9.45 -18.24 -10.56
N LEU A 332 -8.14 -18.47 -10.72
CA LEU A 332 -7.17 -17.40 -10.91
C LEU A 332 -7.37 -16.65 -12.25
N ARG A 333 -7.81 -17.36 -13.29
CA ARG A 333 -8.04 -16.80 -14.63
C ARG A 333 -9.30 -15.95 -14.68
N GLU A 334 -10.38 -16.41 -14.05
CA GLU A 334 -11.66 -15.70 -13.99
C GLU A 334 -11.75 -14.70 -12.83
N LYS A 335 -10.74 -14.65 -11.94
CA LYS A 335 -10.67 -13.64 -10.87
C LYS A 335 -10.74 -12.23 -11.47
N PRO A 336 -11.61 -11.34 -10.95
CA PRO A 336 -11.69 -9.96 -11.40
C PRO A 336 -10.33 -9.25 -11.41
N TYR A 337 -10.07 -8.43 -12.42
CA TYR A 337 -8.80 -7.70 -12.54
C TYR A 337 -8.65 -6.60 -11.46
N TRP A 338 -9.77 -6.11 -10.90
CA TRP A 338 -9.75 -5.11 -9.83
C TRP A 338 -9.49 -5.70 -8.44
N VAL A 339 -9.50 -7.03 -8.30
CA VAL A 339 -9.14 -7.74 -7.08
C VAL A 339 -7.67 -8.17 -7.20
N VAL A 340 -6.78 -7.63 -6.38
CA VAL A 340 -5.33 -7.82 -6.49
C VAL A 340 -4.71 -8.28 -5.18
N HIS A 341 -3.52 -8.87 -5.26
CA HIS A 341 -2.77 -9.28 -4.07
C HIS A 341 -2.16 -8.07 -3.36
N PRO A 342 -2.11 -8.08 -2.02
CA PRO A 342 -1.50 -7.00 -1.24
C PRO A 342 0.01 -6.89 -1.45
N THR A 343 0.51 -5.66 -1.52
CA THR A 343 1.94 -5.31 -1.63
C THR A 343 2.42 -4.50 -0.43
N LYS A 344 3.73 -4.25 -0.30
CA LYS A 344 4.32 -3.46 0.81
C LYS A 344 3.77 -2.04 0.95
N LYS A 345 3.16 -1.48 -0.10
CA LYS A 345 2.52 -0.16 -0.10
C LYS A 345 1.08 -0.21 0.40
N ASP A 346 0.48 -1.40 0.39
CA ASP A 346 -0.90 -1.69 0.75
C ASP A 346 -1.00 -2.13 2.23
N ARG A 347 -0.14 -1.55 3.09
CA ARG A 347 -0.16 -1.84 4.53
C ARG A 347 -1.51 -1.46 5.10
N ASP A 348 -1.92 -2.19 6.13
CA ASP A 348 -3.20 -1.98 6.79
C ASP A 348 -3.17 -0.65 7.57
N THR A 349 -3.82 0.38 7.04
CA THR A 349 -3.81 1.74 7.61
C THR A 349 -5.01 2.04 8.51
N CYS A 350 -5.96 1.11 8.65
CA CYS A 350 -7.20 1.32 9.40
C CYS A 350 -7.64 0.03 10.10
N LEU A 351 -6.79 -0.48 10.97
CA LEU A 351 -7.06 -1.68 11.75
C LEU A 351 -7.83 -1.32 13.02
N CYS A 352 -8.69 -2.23 13.46
CA CYS A 352 -9.37 -2.08 14.74
C CYS A 352 -8.37 -2.29 15.88
N VAL A 353 -8.20 -1.27 16.73
CA VAL A 353 -7.27 -1.30 17.88
C VAL A 353 -7.52 -2.51 18.79
N ARG A 354 -8.78 -2.91 18.96
CA ARG A 354 -9.15 -4.07 19.80
C ARG A 354 -8.60 -5.37 19.22
N HIS A 355 -8.80 -5.61 17.92
CA HIS A 355 -8.27 -6.80 17.25
C HIS A 355 -6.74 -6.80 17.28
N GLU A 356 -6.10 -5.67 16.94
CA GLU A 356 -4.64 -5.56 16.94
C GLU A 356 -4.02 -5.83 18.31
N ASN A 357 -4.56 -5.21 19.36
CA ASN A 357 -4.05 -5.38 20.72
C ASN A 357 -4.24 -6.81 21.21
N PHE A 358 -5.39 -7.42 20.93
CA PHE A 358 -5.66 -8.81 21.25
C PHE A 358 -4.71 -9.76 20.52
N GLU A 359 -4.48 -9.53 19.23
CA GLU A 359 -3.53 -10.30 18.44
C GLU A 359 -2.10 -10.12 18.90
N TYR A 360 -1.67 -8.92 19.33
CA TYR A 360 -0.32 -8.73 19.89
C TYR A 360 -0.11 -9.59 21.14
N LYS A 361 -1.11 -9.66 22.04
CA LYS A 361 -1.06 -10.50 23.24
C LYS A 361 -1.04 -11.99 22.87
N LEU A 362 -1.97 -12.42 22.02
CA LEU A 362 -2.09 -13.82 21.59
C LEU A 362 -0.84 -14.30 20.83
N ASN A 363 -0.33 -13.50 19.90
CA ASN A 363 0.89 -13.83 19.15
C ASN A 363 2.12 -13.90 20.04
N LYS A 364 2.19 -13.09 21.11
CA LYS A 364 3.28 -13.19 22.07
C LYS A 364 3.22 -14.50 22.85
N LEU A 365 2.04 -14.88 23.36
CA LEU A 365 1.85 -16.16 24.07
C LEU A 365 2.09 -17.36 23.14
N ASN A 366 1.67 -17.29 21.87
CA ASN A 366 1.94 -18.32 20.87
C ASN A 366 3.44 -18.52 20.61
N ARG A 367 4.23 -17.44 20.63
CA ARG A 367 5.70 -17.53 20.47
C ARG A 367 6.40 -18.09 21.70
N LEU A 368 5.82 -17.91 22.88
CA LEU A 368 6.32 -18.48 24.13
C LEU A 368 5.94 -19.96 24.28
N GLY A 369 5.09 -20.50 23.41
CA GLY A 369 4.59 -21.87 23.51
C GLY A 369 3.51 -22.06 24.58
N GLU A 370 3.00 -20.97 25.14
CA GLU A 370 2.03 -20.98 26.24
C GLU A 370 0.58 -21.15 25.76
N LEU A 371 0.32 -20.83 24.50
CA LEU A 371 -0.96 -21.00 23.80
C LEU A 371 -0.66 -21.39 22.35
N HIS A 372 -1.58 -22.10 21.69
CA HIS A 372 -1.47 -22.43 20.27
C HIS A 372 -2.79 -22.22 19.55
N ASN A 373 -3.36 -21.03 19.71
CA ASN A 373 -4.68 -20.70 19.16
C ASN A 373 -4.63 -19.43 18.29
N SER A 374 -5.45 -19.42 17.25
CA SER A 374 -5.84 -18.19 16.55
C SER A 374 -6.96 -17.47 17.31
N THR A 375 -7.18 -16.18 17.02
CA THR A 375 -8.25 -15.36 17.63
C THR A 375 -9.62 -16.05 17.50
N SER A 376 -9.96 -16.52 16.30
CA SER A 376 -11.23 -17.18 16.03
C SER A 376 -11.37 -18.53 16.76
N GLN A 377 -10.27 -19.30 16.88
CA GLN A 377 -10.30 -20.54 17.65
C GLN A 377 -10.48 -20.26 19.13
N LEU A 378 -9.79 -19.26 19.68
CA LEU A 378 -9.91 -18.88 21.08
C LEU A 378 -11.34 -18.46 21.42
N ILE A 379 -11.96 -17.63 20.58
CA ILE A 379 -13.37 -17.22 20.78
C ILE A 379 -14.30 -18.44 20.75
N LYS A 380 -14.10 -19.38 19.82
CA LYS A 380 -14.88 -20.63 19.76
C LYS A 380 -14.67 -21.51 20.98
N THR A 381 -13.46 -21.59 21.51
CA THR A 381 -13.16 -22.38 22.72
C THR A 381 -13.89 -21.81 23.94
N TYR A 382 -14.01 -20.48 24.05
CA TYR A 382 -14.65 -19.80 25.19
C TYR A 382 -16.10 -19.39 24.92
N SER A 383 -16.76 -20.00 23.92
CA SER A 383 -18.16 -19.73 23.58
C SER A 383 -18.87 -21.04 23.24
N CYS A 384 -20.01 -21.32 23.90
CA CYS A 384 -20.86 -22.46 23.56
C CYS A 384 -21.44 -22.34 22.13
N ASP A 385 -21.91 -21.14 21.79
CA ASP A 385 -22.39 -20.77 20.45
C ASP A 385 -21.96 -19.33 20.14
N ILE A 386 -21.34 -19.13 18.97
CA ILE A 386 -20.88 -17.81 18.49
C ILE A 386 -22.02 -16.95 17.92
N THR A 387 -23.17 -17.56 17.62
CA THR A 387 -24.36 -16.89 17.08
C THR A 387 -25.37 -16.49 18.17
N SER A 388 -25.23 -17.06 19.37
CA SER A 388 -26.07 -16.72 20.52
C SER A 388 -25.60 -15.41 21.17
N TYR A 389 -26.53 -14.47 21.32
CA TYR A 389 -26.31 -13.23 22.07
C TYR A 389 -25.87 -13.54 23.51
N ASP A 390 -26.60 -14.39 24.22
CA ASP A 390 -26.37 -14.64 25.64
C ASP A 390 -24.99 -15.25 25.89
N CYS A 391 -24.56 -16.16 25.02
CA CYS A 391 -23.21 -16.73 25.05
C CYS A 391 -22.12 -15.68 24.79
N MET A 392 -22.26 -14.89 23.73
CA MET A 392 -21.25 -13.89 23.35
C MET A 392 -21.16 -12.71 24.30
N PHE A 393 -22.24 -12.42 25.04
CA PHE A 393 -22.29 -11.39 26.07
C PHE A 393 -21.91 -11.86 27.48
N GLY A 394 -21.72 -13.17 27.67
CA GLY A 394 -21.38 -13.76 28.97
C GLY A 394 -22.57 -13.91 29.92
N LEU A 395 -23.79 -13.95 29.37
CA LEU A 395 -25.05 -14.21 30.08
C LEU A 395 -25.40 -15.71 30.11
N CYS A 396 -24.64 -16.55 29.40
CA CYS A 396 -24.84 -17.99 29.37
C CYS A 396 -24.18 -18.67 30.57
N ASP A 397 -24.94 -19.50 31.28
CA ASP A 397 -24.47 -20.21 32.47
C ASP A 397 -23.35 -21.22 32.18
N ASN A 398 -23.30 -21.78 30.97
CA ASN A 398 -22.31 -22.81 30.58
C ASN A 398 -20.90 -22.26 30.32
N CYS A 399 -20.75 -20.96 30.00
CA CYS A 399 -19.45 -20.35 29.68
C CYS A 399 -19.17 -19.06 30.45
N LYS A 400 -19.87 -18.85 31.58
CA LYS A 400 -19.78 -17.66 32.43
C LYS A 400 -18.39 -17.48 33.05
N GLU A 401 -17.69 -18.58 33.35
CA GLU A 401 -16.35 -18.58 33.94
C GLU A 401 -15.27 -18.96 32.91
N ILE A 402 -14.54 -17.96 32.42
CA ILE A 402 -13.34 -18.18 31.61
C ILE A 402 -12.18 -18.52 32.55
N LYS A 403 -11.90 -19.81 32.71
CA LYS A 403 -10.72 -20.29 33.45
C LYS A 403 -9.56 -20.48 32.47
N MET A 404 -8.72 -19.45 32.31
CA MET A 404 -7.37 -19.66 31.79
C MET A 404 -6.50 -20.18 32.93
N GLU A 405 -5.72 -21.23 32.69
CA GLU A 405 -4.75 -21.74 33.66
C GLU A 405 -3.78 -20.63 34.05
N SER A 406 -3.72 -20.32 35.35
CA SER A 406 -2.76 -19.39 35.93
C SER A 406 -1.36 -19.94 35.72
N GLY A 407 -0.63 -19.39 34.76
CA GLY A 407 0.78 -19.72 34.58
C GLY A 407 1.58 -19.29 35.82
N ILE A 408 2.46 -20.16 36.30
CA ILE A 408 3.44 -19.87 37.37
C ILE A 408 4.64 -19.10 36.80
N ASN A 409 4.64 -18.84 35.48
CA ASN A 409 5.77 -18.22 34.81
C ASN A 409 5.81 -16.70 35.07
N GLU A 410 6.78 -16.27 35.88
CA GLU A 410 7.05 -14.87 36.24
C GLU A 410 8.06 -14.20 35.29
N ASP A 411 8.44 -14.88 34.21
CA ASP A 411 9.36 -14.33 33.22
C ASP A 411 8.85 -12.99 32.68
N THR A 412 9.75 -12.01 32.66
CA THR A 412 9.46 -10.69 32.11
C THR A 412 9.42 -10.77 30.59
N VAL A 413 8.32 -10.31 30.01
CA VAL A 413 8.07 -10.33 28.57
C VAL A 413 7.69 -8.95 28.05
N GLN A 414 8.17 -8.66 26.84
CA GLN A 414 7.82 -7.45 26.12
C GLN A 414 6.93 -7.77 24.90
N TYR A 415 5.87 -6.97 24.74
CA TYR A 415 4.98 -7.02 23.59
C TYR A 415 4.48 -5.62 23.21
N PHE A 416 3.91 -5.49 22.02
CA PHE A 416 3.40 -4.21 21.53
C PHE A 416 1.93 -4.01 21.87
N GLN A 417 1.52 -2.77 22.09
CA GLN A 417 0.11 -2.42 22.23
C GLN A 417 -0.13 -0.99 21.73
N TRP A 418 -1.26 -0.76 21.06
CA TRP A 418 -1.75 0.57 20.77
C TRP A 418 -2.42 1.15 22.02
N GLN A 419 -1.99 2.34 22.44
CA GLN A 419 -2.48 3.05 23.62
C GLN A 419 -2.78 4.51 23.28
N ILE A 420 -3.76 5.09 23.96
CA ILE A 420 -4.06 6.52 23.88
C ILE A 420 -3.25 7.22 24.96
N THR A 421 -2.45 8.18 24.56
CA THR A 421 -1.65 9.05 25.42
C THR A 421 -2.22 10.46 25.35
N LYS A 422 -2.31 11.17 26.47
CA LYS A 422 -2.69 12.59 26.50
C LYS A 422 -1.40 13.42 26.44
N GLU A 423 -1.33 14.36 25.50
CA GLU A 423 -0.24 15.32 25.39
C GLU A 423 -0.82 16.74 25.36
N ASP A 424 -0.32 17.63 26.21
CA ASP A 424 -0.67 19.05 26.13
C ASP A 424 0.13 19.71 25.02
N ARG A 425 -0.57 20.39 24.11
CA ARG A 425 0.06 21.23 23.09
C ARG A 425 -0.51 22.63 23.14
N ILE A 426 0.35 23.61 22.92
CA ILE A 426 -0.06 25.00 22.74
C ILE A 426 -0.50 25.16 21.29
N ILE A 427 -1.81 25.31 21.07
CA ILE A 427 -2.38 25.60 19.75
C ILE A 427 -2.95 27.01 19.82
N LYS A 428 -2.42 27.94 19.02
CA LYS A 428 -2.83 29.36 19.00
C LYS A 428 -2.76 30.06 20.37
N GLY A 429 -1.76 29.73 21.19
CA GLY A 429 -1.56 30.34 22.52
C GLY A 429 -2.37 29.71 23.66
N GLU A 430 -3.31 28.81 23.37
CA GLU A 430 -4.08 28.06 24.38
C GLU A 430 -3.49 26.66 24.58
N LYS A 431 -3.35 26.23 25.84
CA LYS A 431 -3.02 24.83 26.17
C LYS A 431 -4.23 23.96 25.86
N LYS A 432 -4.11 23.06 24.89
CA LYS A 432 -5.12 22.04 24.59
C LYS A 432 -4.52 20.65 24.81
N THR A 433 -5.20 19.85 25.62
CA THR A 433 -4.87 18.44 25.82
C THR A 433 -5.34 17.64 24.62
N ILE A 434 -4.40 17.06 23.88
CA ILE A 434 -4.69 16.25 22.68
C ILE A 434 -4.52 14.77 23.04
N LYS A 435 -5.48 13.96 22.62
CA LYS A 435 -5.38 12.50 22.69
C LYS A 435 -4.60 12.00 21.46
N LEU A 436 -3.45 11.39 21.69
CA LEU A 436 -2.62 10.78 20.65
C LEU A 436 -2.56 9.26 20.82
N THR A 437 -2.94 8.53 19.77
CA THR A 437 -2.79 7.07 19.73
C THR A 437 -1.38 6.71 19.31
N LYS A 438 -0.63 6.03 20.18
CA LYS A 438 0.75 5.59 19.93
C LYS A 438 0.86 4.08 20.09
N LYS A 439 1.76 3.47 19.31
CA LYS A 439 2.18 2.08 19.52
C LYS A 439 3.29 2.07 20.57
N GLY A 440 2.96 1.59 21.76
CA GLY A 440 3.90 1.42 22.87
C GLY A 440 4.41 -0.01 22.97
N THR A 441 5.56 -0.17 23.61
CA THR A 441 6.06 -1.47 24.09
C THR A 441 5.69 -1.59 25.56
N ILE A 442 4.95 -2.64 25.91
CA ILE A 442 4.60 -2.96 27.29
C ILE A 442 5.53 -4.06 27.77
N THR A 443 6.06 -3.88 28.98
CA THR A 443 6.79 -4.91 29.73
C THR A 443 5.84 -5.44 30.81
N SER A 444 5.58 -6.74 30.82
CA SER A 444 4.75 -7.42 31.82
C SER A 444 5.33 -8.80 32.12
N THR A 445 4.79 -9.52 33.13
CA THR A 445 5.10 -10.95 33.30
C THR A 445 4.26 -11.81 32.34
N VAL A 446 4.64 -13.08 32.12
CA VAL A 446 3.83 -14.04 31.35
C VAL A 446 2.48 -14.27 32.03
N LYS A 447 2.46 -14.37 33.37
CA LYS A 447 1.23 -14.46 34.18
C LYS A 447 0.29 -13.28 33.93
N ASP A 448 0.79 -12.05 34.04
CA ASP A 448 -0.02 -10.84 33.82
C ASP A 448 -0.53 -10.75 32.38
N LEU A 449 0.28 -11.20 31.41
CA LEU A 449 -0.12 -11.26 30.01
C LEU A 449 -1.28 -12.23 29.79
N LYS A 450 -1.25 -13.42 30.42
CA LYS A 450 -2.36 -14.40 30.37
C LYS A 450 -3.62 -13.85 31.04
N MET A 451 -3.51 -13.25 32.22
CA MET A 451 -4.64 -12.61 32.91
C MET A 451 -5.24 -11.47 32.10
N SER A 452 -4.38 -10.64 31.49
CA SER A 452 -4.81 -9.54 30.62
C SER A 452 -5.50 -10.05 29.36
N LEU A 453 -5.02 -11.14 28.74
CA LEU A 453 -5.69 -11.77 27.61
C LEU A 453 -7.05 -12.35 28.05
N ALA A 454 -7.12 -13.04 29.19
CA ALA A 454 -8.36 -13.60 29.73
C ALA A 454 -9.42 -12.51 29.96
N ALA A 455 -9.02 -11.35 30.51
CA ALA A 455 -9.90 -10.20 30.70
C ALA A 455 -10.38 -9.59 29.37
N ASP A 456 -9.59 -9.67 28.31
CA ASP A 456 -9.96 -9.18 26.98
C ASP A 456 -10.92 -10.12 26.23
N ILE A 457 -11.01 -11.42 26.59
CA ILE A 457 -11.85 -12.39 25.86
C ILE A 457 -13.34 -12.01 25.90
N PRO A 458 -13.97 -11.72 27.06
CA PRO A 458 -15.37 -11.28 27.09
C PRO A 458 -15.63 -10.04 26.24
N LEU A 459 -14.68 -9.10 26.26
CA LEU A 459 -14.74 -7.87 25.47
C LEU A 459 -14.65 -8.17 23.97
N MET A 460 -13.77 -9.10 23.58
CA MET A 460 -13.60 -9.52 22.20
C MET A 460 -14.81 -10.32 21.68
N LYS A 461 -15.43 -11.17 22.50
CA LYS A 461 -16.67 -11.88 22.16
C LYS A 461 -17.77 -10.90 21.77
N LYS A 462 -18.07 -9.92 22.64
CA LYS A 462 -19.06 -8.86 22.36
C LYS A 462 -18.75 -8.10 21.06
N HIS A 463 -17.48 -7.75 20.85
CA HIS A 463 -17.00 -7.05 19.66
C HIS A 463 -17.24 -7.84 18.37
N VAL A 464 -16.82 -9.10 18.34
CA VAL A 464 -16.95 -9.97 17.15
C VAL A 464 -18.40 -10.28 16.85
N TYR A 465 -19.22 -10.54 17.86
CA TYR A 465 -20.65 -10.71 17.71
C TYR A 465 -21.30 -9.46 17.10
N GLY A 466 -20.97 -8.27 17.63
CA GLY A 466 -21.55 -7.02 17.15
C GLY A 466 -21.20 -6.71 15.70
N ILE A 467 -20.00 -7.07 15.24
CA ILE A 467 -19.62 -6.94 13.82
C ILE A 467 -20.50 -7.85 12.96
N GLY A 468 -20.65 -9.11 13.38
CA GLY A 468 -21.46 -10.10 12.67
C GLY A 468 -22.92 -9.67 12.54
N GLU A 469 -23.55 -9.31 13.66
CA GLU A 469 -24.95 -8.88 13.70
C GLU A 469 -25.20 -7.61 12.90
N ASN A 470 -24.33 -6.59 13.01
CA ASN A 470 -24.47 -5.37 12.22
C ASN A 470 -24.39 -5.64 10.71
N LEU A 471 -23.44 -6.49 10.28
CA LEU A 471 -23.30 -6.86 8.87
C LEU A 471 -24.49 -7.69 8.36
N LYS A 472 -25.00 -8.60 9.20
CA LYS A 472 -26.18 -9.41 8.92
C LYS A 472 -27.44 -8.56 8.79
N ALA A 473 -27.75 -7.75 9.79
CA ALA A 473 -28.92 -6.86 9.80
C ALA A 473 -28.90 -5.89 8.60
N LYS A 474 -27.73 -5.33 8.27
CA LYS A 474 -27.55 -4.46 7.10
C LYS A 474 -27.85 -5.19 5.78
N ARG A 475 -27.40 -6.44 5.65
CA ARG A 475 -27.65 -7.26 4.45
C ARG A 475 -29.12 -7.62 4.33
N GLU A 476 -29.72 -8.14 5.39
CA GLU A 476 -31.12 -8.54 5.43
C GLU A 476 -32.06 -7.38 5.12
N LEU A 477 -31.80 -6.19 5.66
CA LEU A 477 -32.58 -4.99 5.37
C LEU A 477 -32.44 -4.57 3.90
N ARG A 478 -31.21 -4.57 3.35
CA ARG A 478 -30.97 -4.19 1.96
C ARG A 478 -31.64 -5.14 0.98
N ASP A 479 -31.59 -6.45 1.26
CA ASP A 479 -32.11 -7.48 0.37
C ASP A 479 -33.66 -7.55 0.43
N ASN A 480 -34.26 -7.17 1.57
CA ASN A 480 -35.72 -7.15 1.78
C ASN A 480 -36.36 -5.75 1.76
N LEU A 481 -35.64 -4.73 1.30
CA LEU A 481 -36.11 -3.33 1.28
C LEU A 481 -37.42 -3.18 0.49
N LYS A 482 -38.41 -2.47 1.04
CA LYS A 482 -39.68 -2.16 0.35
C LYS A 482 -39.56 -0.91 -0.53
N GLU A 483 -40.55 -0.70 -1.41
CA GLU A 483 -40.60 0.50 -2.27
C GLU A 483 -40.85 1.78 -1.46
N THR A 484 -41.53 1.69 -0.31
CA THR A 484 -41.76 2.81 0.62
C THR A 484 -40.60 3.04 1.59
N GLU A 485 -39.55 2.22 1.53
CA GLU A 485 -38.41 2.24 2.44
C GLU A 485 -37.16 2.75 1.73
N LEU A 486 -36.35 3.50 2.47
CA LEU A 486 -35.12 4.10 2.00
C LEU A 486 -33.99 3.78 2.95
N MET A 487 -32.86 3.30 2.43
CA MET A 487 -31.68 3.01 3.24
C MET A 487 -30.51 3.90 2.81
N ILE A 488 -29.90 4.59 3.76
CA ILE A 488 -28.68 5.38 3.55
C ILE A 488 -27.54 4.89 4.42
N GLN A 489 -26.35 4.85 3.84
CA GLN A 489 -25.10 4.66 4.56
C GLN A 489 -24.27 5.92 4.41
N ILE A 490 -23.88 6.55 5.51
CA ILE A 490 -23.20 7.86 5.52
C ILE A 490 -21.91 7.84 6.35
N ASP A 491 -20.94 8.66 5.95
CA ASP A 491 -19.71 8.93 6.71
C ASP A 491 -19.08 10.24 6.25
N PHE A 492 -18.14 10.78 7.03
CA PHE A 492 -17.25 11.84 6.57
C PHE A 492 -16.01 11.24 5.91
N ALA A 493 -15.76 11.63 4.65
CA ALA A 493 -14.49 11.35 4.03
C ALA A 493 -13.43 12.30 4.59
N GLU A 494 -12.15 11.87 4.65
CA GLU A 494 -11.04 12.76 5.06
C GLU A 494 -11.10 14.12 4.35
N ASN A 495 -10.73 15.21 5.01
CA ASN A 495 -10.78 16.53 4.38
C ASN A 495 -9.98 16.57 3.07
N TYR A 496 -10.55 17.23 2.06
CA TYR A 496 -9.83 17.48 0.82
C TYR A 496 -8.95 18.72 0.98
N MET A 497 -7.63 18.54 0.90
CA MET A 497 -6.73 19.68 0.77
C MET A 497 -6.92 20.35 -0.59
N THR A 498 -7.27 21.63 -0.56
CA THR A 498 -7.37 22.52 -1.74
C THR A 498 -6.04 22.58 -2.49
N LYS A 499 -6.12 22.75 -3.80
CA LYS A 499 -4.96 22.75 -4.69
C LYS A 499 -5.19 23.65 -5.87
N TYR A 500 -4.11 24.27 -6.32
CA TYR A 500 -4.08 25.07 -7.52
C TYR A 500 -3.44 24.29 -8.67
N GLY A 501 -3.89 24.50 -9.89
CA GLY A 501 -3.28 23.93 -11.10
C GLY A 501 -1.85 24.41 -11.29
N LYS A 502 -1.51 25.60 -10.76
CA LYS A 502 -0.14 26.12 -10.65
C LYS A 502 0.06 26.73 -9.26
N GLU A 503 0.94 26.14 -8.46
CA GLU A 503 1.27 26.61 -7.12
C GLU A 503 2.60 27.37 -7.09
N ILE A 504 2.61 28.55 -6.46
CA ILE A 504 3.84 29.25 -6.10
C ILE A 504 4.55 28.54 -4.93
N GLN A 505 5.87 28.75 -4.80
CA GLN A 505 6.69 28.04 -3.82
C GLN A 505 6.23 28.23 -2.37
N SER A 506 5.70 29.41 -2.00
CA SER A 506 5.22 29.71 -0.65
C SER A 506 3.99 28.88 -0.25
N ILE A 507 3.06 28.61 -1.17
CA ILE A 507 1.86 27.78 -0.93
C ILE A 507 2.19 26.28 -0.85
N ARG A 508 3.35 25.88 -1.37
CA ARG A 508 3.76 24.47 -1.44
C ARG A 508 3.99 23.84 -0.06
N PHE A 509 4.39 24.65 0.93
CA PHE A 509 4.52 24.23 2.32
C PHE A 509 3.14 24.35 2.98
N GLY A 510 2.55 23.22 3.37
CA GLY A 510 1.10 23.04 3.53
C GLY A 510 0.36 23.89 4.57
N ALA A 511 1.01 24.83 5.26
CA ALA A 511 0.36 25.73 6.23
C ALA A 511 -0.65 26.68 5.57
N SER A 512 -0.50 27.01 4.29
CA SER A 512 -1.39 27.94 3.56
C SER A 512 -2.47 27.26 2.72
N LYS A 513 -2.60 25.91 2.77
CA LYS A 513 -3.59 25.20 1.96
C LYS A 513 -4.90 25.06 2.74
N GLY A 514 -5.98 25.59 2.18
CA GLY A 514 -7.33 25.39 2.69
C GLY A 514 -7.75 23.91 2.64
N GLN A 515 -8.79 23.58 3.39
CA GLN A 515 -9.37 22.24 3.43
C GLN A 515 -10.87 22.33 3.18
N LEU A 516 -11.44 21.28 2.59
CA LEU A 516 -12.87 21.12 2.39
C LEU A 516 -13.36 19.87 3.12
N SER A 517 -14.47 19.98 3.83
CA SER A 517 -15.18 18.83 4.39
C SER A 517 -16.03 18.18 3.31
N ILE A 518 -16.02 16.85 3.27
CA ILE A 518 -16.82 16.07 2.32
C ILE A 518 -17.58 15.00 3.10
N HIS A 519 -18.89 15.21 3.22
CA HIS A 519 -19.79 14.20 3.75
C HIS A 519 -20.28 13.32 2.59
N THR A 520 -20.13 12.00 2.71
CA THR A 520 -20.44 11.06 1.63
C THR A 520 -21.52 10.09 2.06
N GLY A 521 -22.33 9.68 1.08
CA GLY A 521 -23.36 8.70 1.33
C GLY A 521 -23.71 7.83 0.13
N VAL A 522 -24.25 6.66 0.43
CA VAL A 522 -24.82 5.74 -0.55
C VAL A 522 -26.24 5.41 -0.15
N LEU A 523 -27.14 5.66 -1.09
CA LEU A 523 -28.57 5.44 -1.01
C LEU A 523 -28.92 4.10 -1.68
N TYR A 524 -29.80 3.35 -1.04
CA TYR A 524 -30.45 2.16 -1.56
C TYR A 524 -31.96 2.36 -1.52
N ALA A 525 -32.62 2.16 -2.66
CA ALA A 525 -34.08 2.25 -2.80
C ALA A 525 -34.55 1.18 -3.80
N LYS A 526 -35.75 0.63 -3.61
CA LYS A 526 -36.33 -0.32 -4.55
C LYS A 526 -37.21 0.40 -5.57
N LYS A 527 -37.04 0.08 -6.86
CA LYS A 527 -37.91 0.56 -7.95
C LYS A 527 -38.23 -0.59 -8.89
N ASP A 528 -39.52 -0.88 -9.07
CA ASP A 528 -40.00 -1.91 -9.99
C ASP A 528 -39.27 -3.25 -9.76
N THR A 529 -39.24 -3.72 -8.51
CA THR A 529 -38.45 -4.89 -8.02
C THR A 529 -36.92 -4.81 -8.06
N SER A 530 -36.33 -3.84 -8.76
CA SER A 530 -34.87 -3.67 -8.84
C SER A 530 -34.32 -2.78 -7.72
N LEU A 531 -33.19 -3.16 -7.12
CA LEU A 531 -32.48 -2.34 -6.14
C LEU A 531 -31.68 -1.25 -6.86
N GLN A 532 -32.08 0.01 -6.69
CA GLN A 532 -31.33 1.16 -7.17
C GLN A 532 -30.32 1.61 -6.11
N THR A 533 -29.09 1.85 -6.56
CA THR A 533 -28.03 2.42 -5.73
C THR A 533 -27.67 3.80 -6.27
N VAL A 534 -27.73 4.82 -5.42
CA VAL A 534 -27.36 6.19 -5.78
C VAL A 534 -26.30 6.69 -4.81
N SER A 535 -25.18 7.19 -5.33
CA SER A 535 -24.15 7.81 -4.51
C SER A 535 -24.37 9.32 -4.45
N PHE A 536 -24.19 9.90 -3.26
CA PHE A 536 -24.25 11.34 -3.07
C PHE A 536 -23.09 11.83 -2.20
N ALA A 537 -22.79 13.12 -2.31
CA ALA A 537 -21.85 13.80 -1.45
C ALA A 537 -22.22 15.27 -1.30
N THR A 538 -21.97 15.82 -0.12
CA THR A 538 -22.11 17.25 0.15
C THR A 538 -20.76 17.81 0.58
N VAL A 539 -20.42 19.00 0.10
CA VAL A 539 -19.09 19.61 0.26
C VAL A 539 -19.26 20.98 0.90
N SER A 540 -18.45 21.28 1.92
CA SER A 540 -18.45 22.58 2.59
C SER A 540 -17.03 23.07 2.85
N ASP A 541 -16.87 24.39 2.87
CA ASP A 541 -15.67 25.06 3.36
C ASP A 541 -15.58 25.03 4.90
N ASN A 542 -16.69 24.75 5.60
CA ASN A 542 -16.71 24.58 7.05
C ASN A 542 -16.11 23.20 7.44
N LEU A 543 -15.14 23.21 8.38
CA LEU A 543 -14.41 22.04 8.87
C LEU A 543 -15.03 21.38 10.11
N ASP A 544 -16.20 21.81 10.53
CA ASP A 544 -16.94 21.22 11.63
C ASP A 544 -17.51 19.85 11.24
N HIS A 545 -17.44 18.91 12.18
CA HIS A 545 -17.89 17.53 12.02
C HIS A 545 -18.86 17.11 13.14
N GLN A 546 -19.26 18.04 14.02
CA GLN A 546 -20.21 17.75 15.09
C GLN A 546 -21.64 17.50 14.56
N ALA A 547 -22.55 17.12 15.44
CA ALA A 547 -23.93 16.76 15.10
C ALA A 547 -24.68 17.82 14.24
N HIS A 548 -24.52 19.11 14.48
CA HIS A 548 -25.16 20.15 13.66
C HIS A 548 -24.60 20.20 12.24
N ALA A 549 -23.28 20.01 12.07
CA ALA A 549 -22.66 19.93 10.74
C ALA A 549 -23.13 18.69 9.98
N VAL A 550 -23.23 17.53 10.65
CA VAL A 550 -23.83 16.31 10.08
C VAL A 550 -25.21 16.62 9.49
N TRP A 551 -26.08 17.30 10.24
CA TRP A 551 -27.42 17.62 9.79
C TRP A 551 -27.47 18.73 8.74
N GLY A 552 -26.58 19.71 8.77
CA GLY A 552 -26.41 20.66 7.66
C GLY A 552 -26.10 19.94 6.35
N HIS A 553 -25.19 18.97 6.38
CA HIS A 553 -24.86 18.13 5.24
C HIS A 553 -25.99 17.17 4.82
N LEU A 554 -26.62 16.50 5.79
CA LEU A 554 -27.59 15.44 5.55
C LEU A 554 -28.96 15.99 5.11
N LYS A 555 -29.43 17.09 5.69
CA LYS A 555 -30.71 17.74 5.35
C LYS A 555 -30.76 18.08 3.86
N SER A 556 -29.74 18.78 3.35
CA SER A 556 -29.71 19.22 1.95
C SER A 556 -29.63 18.04 0.97
N ALA A 557 -29.01 16.93 1.36
CA ALA A 557 -29.02 15.70 0.58
C ALA A 557 -30.39 15.00 0.62
N LEU A 558 -30.99 14.87 1.81
CA LEU A 558 -32.28 14.22 2.01
C LEU A 558 -33.41 14.92 1.27
N GLN A 559 -33.46 16.26 1.31
CA GLN A 559 -34.48 17.04 0.59
C GLN A 559 -34.54 16.63 -0.89
N LYS A 560 -33.40 16.68 -1.59
CA LYS A 560 -33.33 16.32 -3.01
C LYS A 560 -33.73 14.87 -3.28
N ILE A 561 -33.38 13.96 -2.38
CA ILE A 561 -33.68 12.53 -2.52
C ILE A 561 -35.18 12.30 -2.34
N LEU A 562 -35.79 12.90 -1.32
CA LEU A 562 -37.20 12.72 -0.98
C LEU A 562 -38.13 13.47 -1.94
N ASP A 563 -37.72 14.61 -2.49
CA ASP A 563 -38.45 15.32 -3.55
C ASP A 563 -38.66 14.42 -4.78
N THR A 564 -37.67 13.57 -5.10
CA THR A 564 -37.77 12.60 -6.21
C THR A 564 -38.54 11.34 -5.85
N ARG A 565 -38.83 11.11 -4.57
CA ARG A 565 -39.45 9.88 -4.03
C ARG A 565 -40.47 10.19 -2.94
N PRO A 566 -41.61 10.82 -3.28
CA PRO A 566 -42.61 11.26 -2.30
C PRO A 566 -43.34 10.10 -1.60
N HIS A 567 -43.29 8.88 -2.16
CA HIS A 567 -43.93 7.67 -1.59
C HIS A 567 -43.13 7.02 -0.45
N VAL A 568 -41.90 7.48 -0.20
CA VAL A 568 -41.07 6.95 0.88
C VAL A 568 -41.59 7.47 2.22
N ASN A 569 -41.88 6.55 3.14
CA ASN A 569 -42.34 6.85 4.50
C ASN A 569 -41.39 6.36 5.59
N THR A 570 -40.40 5.52 5.24
CA THR A 570 -39.49 4.91 6.21
C THR A 570 -38.03 5.15 5.82
N LEU A 571 -37.23 5.70 6.73
CA LEU A 571 -35.81 6.00 6.52
C LEU A 571 -34.90 5.17 7.43
N HIS A 572 -33.97 4.41 6.87
CA HIS A 572 -32.96 3.65 7.59
C HIS A 572 -31.57 4.26 7.39
N VAL A 573 -30.99 4.79 8.45
CA VAL A 573 -29.65 5.42 8.46
C VAL A 573 -28.63 4.46 9.07
N PHE A 574 -27.50 4.31 8.40
CA PHE A 574 -26.32 3.59 8.89
C PHE A 574 -25.12 4.53 8.90
N SER A 575 -24.45 4.62 10.03
CA SER A 575 -23.24 5.43 10.19
C SER A 575 -22.22 4.72 11.09
N ASP A 576 -20.99 5.24 11.15
CA ASP A 576 -20.13 4.95 12.29
C ASP A 576 -20.71 5.56 13.56
N GLY A 577 -20.16 5.26 14.73
CA GLY A 577 -20.62 5.86 15.99
C GLY A 577 -19.58 6.59 16.82
N PRO A 578 -18.71 7.45 16.26
CA PRO A 578 -17.99 8.44 17.06
C PRO A 578 -18.99 9.34 17.81
N THR A 579 -18.69 9.59 19.08
CA THR A 579 -19.55 10.33 20.01
C THR A 579 -19.67 11.80 19.67
N SER A 580 -18.67 12.41 19.03
CA SER A 580 -18.75 13.81 18.60
C SER A 580 -19.69 14.03 17.40
N GLN A 581 -19.92 13.00 16.57
CA GLN A 581 -20.60 13.17 15.29
C GLN A 581 -22.00 12.53 15.30
N TYR A 582 -22.07 11.20 15.33
CA TYR A 582 -23.32 10.46 15.09
C TYR A 582 -23.96 9.90 16.36
N ARG A 583 -23.16 9.39 17.31
CA ARG A 583 -23.67 8.68 18.50
C ARG A 583 -23.72 9.59 19.72
N ASN A 584 -24.59 10.61 19.68
CA ASN A 584 -24.80 11.53 20.80
C ASN A 584 -26.24 12.05 20.88
N ARG A 585 -26.58 12.62 22.04
CA ARG A 585 -27.90 13.21 22.33
C ARG A 585 -28.30 14.30 21.33
N THR A 586 -27.34 15.13 20.92
CA THR A 586 -27.57 16.27 20.02
C THR A 586 -27.99 15.81 18.63
N ASN A 587 -27.34 14.76 18.09
CA ASN A 587 -27.69 14.17 16.81
C ASN A 587 -29.08 13.54 16.85
N ILE A 588 -29.44 12.86 17.94
CA ILE A 588 -30.78 12.27 18.12
C ILE A 588 -31.85 13.36 18.16
N TYR A 589 -31.60 14.44 18.91
CA TYR A 589 -32.50 15.60 18.96
C TYR A 589 -32.71 16.21 17.57
N LEU A 590 -31.63 16.54 16.87
CA LEU A 590 -31.67 17.13 15.53
C LEU A 590 -32.34 16.20 14.53
N TRP A 591 -32.13 14.89 14.65
CA TRP A 591 -32.75 13.89 13.81
C TRP A 591 -34.27 13.91 13.91
N ILE A 592 -34.79 13.87 15.14
CA ILE A 592 -36.23 13.82 15.37
C ILE A 592 -36.85 15.14 14.94
N LYS A 593 -36.30 16.27 15.39
CA LYS A 593 -36.79 17.60 15.03
C LYS A 593 -36.80 17.83 13.52
N THR A 594 -35.74 17.43 12.82
CA THR A 594 -35.67 17.62 11.36
C THR A 594 -36.68 16.72 10.64
N LEU A 595 -36.85 15.47 11.08
CA LEU A 595 -37.84 14.58 10.49
C LEU A 595 -39.29 15.06 10.74
N THR A 596 -39.62 15.50 11.96
CA THR A 596 -40.96 15.99 12.29
C THR A 596 -41.30 17.28 11.56
N ASP A 597 -40.36 18.23 11.53
CA ASP A 597 -40.68 19.60 11.09
C ASP A 597 -40.52 19.78 9.58
N GLN A 598 -39.59 19.06 8.96
CA GLN A 598 -39.19 19.30 7.56
C GLN A 598 -39.46 18.11 6.63
N PHE A 599 -39.60 16.90 7.16
CA PHE A 599 -39.84 15.70 6.36
C PHE A 599 -41.07 14.92 6.85
N PRO A 600 -42.26 15.55 6.92
CA PRO A 600 -43.46 14.96 7.52
C PRO A 600 -43.96 13.67 6.83
N GLN A 601 -43.53 13.43 5.59
CA GLN A 601 -43.78 12.18 4.87
C GLN A 601 -43.11 10.96 5.53
N ILE A 602 -42.04 11.16 6.29
CA ILE A 602 -41.33 10.09 7.01
C ILE A 602 -42.05 9.85 8.33
N THR A 603 -42.72 8.71 8.44
CA THR A 603 -43.45 8.29 9.65
C THR A 603 -42.66 7.31 10.50
N ALA A 604 -41.60 6.71 9.98
CA ALA A 604 -40.73 5.83 10.74
C ALA A 604 -39.26 6.03 10.32
N SER A 605 -38.35 5.94 11.27
CA SER A 605 -36.92 5.99 10.96
C SER A 605 -36.10 5.15 11.93
N THR A 606 -35.00 4.60 11.44
CA THR A 606 -34.04 3.88 12.28
C THR A 606 -32.64 4.40 12.06
N TRP A 607 -31.87 4.59 13.12
CA TRP A 607 -30.44 4.90 13.05
C TRP A 607 -29.63 3.74 13.63
N THR A 608 -28.76 3.13 12.83
CA THR A 608 -27.93 1.99 13.25
C THR A 608 -26.46 2.37 13.20
N PHE A 609 -25.74 2.10 14.29
CA PHE A 609 -24.31 2.39 14.43
C PHE A 609 -23.48 1.13 14.23
N SER A 610 -22.42 1.21 13.42
CA SER A 610 -21.45 0.12 13.30
C SER A 610 -20.61 -0.07 14.57
N GLU A 611 -20.04 -1.27 14.72
CA GLU A 611 -19.03 -1.53 15.72
C GLU A 611 -17.78 -0.65 15.51
N PRO A 612 -17.16 -0.12 16.58
CA PRO A 612 -16.01 0.76 16.48
C PRO A 612 -14.86 0.15 15.66
N GLY A 613 -14.37 0.91 14.68
CA GLY A 613 -13.31 0.47 13.78
C GLY A 613 -13.77 -0.45 12.64
N HIS A 614 -15.08 -0.67 12.49
CA HIS A 614 -15.70 -1.49 11.44
C HIS A 614 -16.79 -0.77 10.64
N GLY A 615 -16.86 0.56 10.72
CA GLY A 615 -17.85 1.39 10.01
C GLY A 615 -17.59 1.62 8.52
N LYS A 616 -16.47 1.11 7.99
CA LYS A 616 -16.09 1.28 6.59
C LYS A 616 -17.11 0.71 5.63
N GLY A 617 -17.27 1.36 4.49
CA GLY A 617 -18.31 0.98 3.54
C GLY A 617 -18.20 1.62 2.16
N PRO A 618 -19.25 1.51 1.35
CA PRO A 618 -19.28 2.00 -0.02
C PRO A 618 -19.19 3.54 -0.11
N MET A 619 -19.59 4.27 0.94
CA MET A 619 -19.45 5.74 1.04
C MET A 619 -17.99 6.22 1.07
N ASP A 620 -17.05 5.41 1.58
CA ASP A 620 -15.62 5.69 1.51
C ASP A 620 -15.14 5.78 0.06
N GLY A 621 -15.68 4.91 -0.80
CA GLY A 621 -15.39 4.87 -2.24
C GLY A 621 -15.85 6.13 -2.96
N VAL A 622 -17.00 6.69 -2.56
CA VAL A 622 -17.53 7.96 -3.10
C VAL A 622 -16.53 9.09 -2.86
N GLY A 623 -16.06 9.25 -1.62
CA GLY A 623 -15.06 10.26 -1.27
C GLY A 623 -13.75 10.07 -2.03
N GLY A 624 -13.28 8.82 -2.13
CA GLY A 624 -12.07 8.49 -2.91
C GLY A 624 -12.17 8.89 -4.39
N VAL A 625 -13.31 8.61 -5.03
CA VAL A 625 -13.57 8.97 -6.44
C VAL A 625 -13.63 10.48 -6.62
N LEU A 626 -14.38 11.21 -5.78
CA LEU A 626 -14.52 12.66 -5.91
C LEU A 626 -13.18 13.38 -5.74
N LYS A 627 -12.43 13.04 -4.69
CA LYS A 627 -11.13 13.68 -4.46
C LYS A 627 -10.13 13.38 -5.57
N LYS A 628 -10.20 12.20 -6.19
CA LYS A 628 -9.38 11.84 -7.36
C LYS A 628 -9.79 12.66 -8.58
N THR A 629 -11.08 12.75 -8.86
CA THR A 629 -11.58 13.55 -10.00
C THR A 629 -11.20 15.02 -9.82
N ALA A 630 -11.32 15.59 -8.61
CA ALA A 630 -10.83 16.93 -8.31
C ALA A 630 -9.31 17.06 -8.57
N ASP A 631 -8.50 16.12 -8.09
CA ASP A 631 -7.06 16.08 -8.36
C ASP A 631 -6.75 16.00 -9.88
N ASP A 632 -7.54 15.26 -10.66
CA ASP A 632 -7.41 15.18 -12.11
C ASP A 632 -7.75 16.52 -12.81
N HIS A 633 -8.72 17.27 -12.29
CA HIS A 633 -9.02 18.63 -12.77
C HIS A 633 -7.88 19.60 -12.46
N VAL A 634 -7.27 19.49 -11.27
CA VAL A 634 -6.10 20.29 -10.88
C VAL A 634 -4.92 20.01 -11.80
N LEU A 635 -4.64 18.74 -12.10
CA LEU A 635 -3.57 18.35 -13.02
C LEU A 635 -3.77 18.87 -14.46
N ARG A 636 -5.00 19.22 -14.83
CA ARG A 636 -5.32 19.84 -16.14
C ARG A 636 -5.24 21.37 -16.11
N GLY A 637 -4.80 21.95 -14.99
CA GLY A 637 -4.60 23.39 -14.83
C GLY A 637 -5.79 24.15 -14.25
N ASN A 638 -6.80 23.46 -13.68
CA ASN A 638 -7.88 24.12 -12.95
C ASN A 638 -7.51 24.30 -11.47
N ASP A 639 -8.15 25.24 -10.80
CA ASP A 639 -7.99 25.43 -9.36
C ASP A 639 -9.20 24.87 -8.60
N VAL A 640 -8.96 24.28 -7.44
CA VAL A 640 -9.99 23.76 -6.53
C VAL A 640 -9.73 24.38 -5.17
N ASN A 641 -10.37 25.53 -4.92
CA ASN A 641 -10.11 26.36 -3.75
C ASN A 641 -11.26 26.40 -2.76
N THR A 642 -12.51 26.38 -3.25
CA THR A 642 -13.71 26.42 -2.42
C THR A 642 -14.60 25.20 -2.66
N ALA A 643 -15.60 24.99 -1.79
CA ALA A 643 -16.63 23.99 -2.02
C ALA A 643 -17.39 24.23 -3.35
N ALA A 644 -17.70 25.49 -3.67
CA ALA A 644 -18.32 25.89 -4.94
C ALA A 644 -17.48 25.45 -6.16
N ASP A 645 -16.16 25.68 -6.13
CA ASP A 645 -15.26 25.26 -7.21
C ASP A 645 -15.27 23.74 -7.37
N PHE A 646 -15.21 23.02 -6.24
CA PHE A 646 -15.24 21.56 -6.22
C PHE A 646 -16.52 21.03 -6.86
N VAL A 647 -17.69 21.52 -6.45
CA VAL A 647 -18.99 21.10 -7.00
C VAL A 647 -19.13 21.50 -8.47
N ARG A 648 -18.72 22.71 -8.85
CA ARG A 648 -18.79 23.20 -10.23
C ARG A 648 -17.97 22.32 -11.18
N LEU A 649 -16.74 21.97 -10.81
CA LEU A 649 -15.87 21.14 -11.64
C LEU A 649 -16.38 19.69 -11.73
N LEU A 650 -17.00 19.17 -10.67
CA LEU A 650 -17.47 17.78 -10.60
C LEU A 650 -18.96 17.60 -10.93
N LYS A 651 -19.65 18.66 -11.40
CA LYS A 651 -21.10 18.64 -11.71
C LYS A 651 -21.51 17.58 -12.73
N LYS A 652 -20.60 17.15 -13.61
CA LYS A 652 -20.83 16.09 -14.62
C LYS A 652 -20.61 14.67 -14.07
N SER A 653 -20.29 14.51 -12.79
CA SER A 653 -20.12 13.19 -12.19
C SER A 653 -21.46 12.46 -12.05
N THR A 654 -21.40 11.13 -11.96
CA THR A 654 -22.57 10.30 -11.69
C THR A 654 -23.05 10.39 -10.23
N ILE A 655 -22.30 11.08 -9.37
CA ILE A 655 -22.56 11.22 -7.94
C ILE A 655 -23.36 12.51 -7.76
N LEU A 656 -24.44 12.46 -6.98
CA LEU A 656 -25.21 13.65 -6.63
C LEU A 656 -24.35 14.55 -5.74
N LEU A 657 -23.94 15.70 -6.24
CA LEU A 657 -23.12 16.66 -5.49
C LEU A 657 -23.92 17.89 -5.10
N HIS A 658 -23.71 18.33 -3.86
CA HIS A 658 -24.24 19.59 -3.37
C HIS A 658 -23.18 20.37 -2.60
N GLU A 659 -23.22 21.69 -2.74
CA GLU A 659 -22.47 22.61 -1.89
C GLU A 659 -23.30 22.90 -0.65
N VAL A 660 -22.68 22.91 0.53
CA VAL A 660 -23.31 23.30 1.79
C VAL A 660 -22.58 24.51 2.34
N THR A 661 -23.32 25.59 2.50
CA THR A 661 -22.81 26.87 2.98
C THR A 661 -22.67 26.90 4.50
N ASP A 662 -21.86 27.82 5.02
CA ASP A 662 -21.70 28.00 6.46
C ASP A 662 -23.02 28.41 7.13
N ASP A 663 -23.80 29.28 6.47
CA ASP A 663 -25.11 29.74 6.94
C ASP A 663 -26.09 28.59 7.15
N GLU A 664 -26.10 27.58 6.27
CA GLU A 664 -26.94 26.37 6.44
C GLU A 664 -26.55 25.57 7.68
N ILE A 665 -25.24 25.43 7.97
CA ILE A 665 -24.74 24.72 9.15
C ILE A 665 -25.04 25.50 10.43
N VAL A 666 -24.85 26.83 10.41
CA VAL A 666 -25.16 27.72 11.53
C VAL A 666 -26.66 27.73 11.81
N ALA A 667 -27.52 27.73 10.78
CA ALA A 667 -28.96 27.63 10.96
C ALA A 667 -29.37 26.36 11.71
N ILE A 668 -28.75 25.20 11.40
CA ILE A 668 -28.99 23.95 12.14
C ILE A 668 -28.44 24.03 13.57
N LYS A 669 -27.28 24.65 13.76
CA LYS A 669 -26.70 24.84 15.11
C LYS A 669 -27.64 25.64 16.01
N ASN A 670 -28.32 26.65 15.46
CA ASN A 670 -29.29 27.46 16.19
C ASN A 670 -30.59 26.71 16.53
N LEU A 671 -30.83 25.52 15.98
CA LEU A 671 -31.98 24.69 16.37
C LEU A 671 -31.73 23.91 17.66
N ILE A 672 -30.48 23.81 18.10
CA ILE A 672 -30.07 23.08 19.30
C ILE A 672 -30.43 23.90 20.55
N PRO A 673 -31.20 23.35 21.50
CA PRO A 673 -31.48 24.04 22.76
C PRO A 673 -30.24 24.09 23.66
N GLU A 674 -30.18 25.09 24.54
CA GLU A 674 -29.04 25.28 25.46
C GLU A 674 -28.79 24.07 26.37
N LYS A 675 -29.85 23.36 26.76
CA LYS A 675 -29.79 22.15 27.57
C LYS A 675 -30.49 20.99 26.86
N ILE A 676 -29.77 19.87 26.71
CA ILE A 676 -30.31 18.58 26.24
C ILE A 676 -30.01 17.55 27.31
N ASP A 677 -31.02 16.82 27.75
CA ASP A 677 -30.86 15.76 28.74
C ASP A 677 -29.90 14.67 28.25
N ALA A 678 -29.09 14.14 29.17
CA ALA A 678 -28.21 13.02 28.86
C ALA A 678 -29.04 11.75 28.64
N ILE A 679 -28.57 10.88 27.74
CA ILE A 679 -29.18 9.56 27.51
C ILE A 679 -28.27 8.51 28.17
N PRO A 680 -28.64 7.97 29.35
CA PRO A 680 -27.84 6.97 30.03
C PRO A 680 -27.62 5.74 29.15
N GLY A 681 -26.38 5.25 29.11
CA GLY A 681 -26.05 4.03 28.38
C GLY A 681 -26.04 4.16 26.85
N ILE A 682 -26.07 5.39 26.28
CA ILE A 682 -26.03 5.61 24.82
C ILE A 682 -24.84 4.90 24.12
N MET A 683 -23.74 4.68 24.84
CA MET A 683 -22.57 3.97 24.31
C MET A 683 -22.84 2.49 23.99
N ASN A 684 -23.81 1.88 24.68
CA ASN A 684 -24.23 0.49 24.47
C ASN A 684 -25.33 0.36 23.39
N VAL A 685 -25.90 1.48 22.95
CA VAL A 685 -26.95 1.52 21.93
C VAL A 685 -26.32 1.29 20.55
N THR A 686 -26.87 0.33 19.82
CA THR A 686 -26.45 0.01 18.45
C THR A 686 -27.49 0.41 17.43
N LYS A 687 -28.78 0.47 17.82
CA LYS A 687 -29.88 0.86 16.97
C LYS A 687 -30.87 1.73 17.73
N ILE A 688 -31.31 2.79 17.08
CA ILE A 688 -32.35 3.70 17.57
C ILE A 688 -33.52 3.60 16.59
N VAL A 689 -34.72 3.46 17.12
CA VAL A 689 -35.96 3.43 16.32
C VAL A 689 -36.85 4.57 16.75
N TRP A 690 -37.32 5.33 15.77
CA TRP A 690 -38.29 6.40 15.94
C TRP A 690 -39.52 6.10 15.08
N GLN A 691 -40.70 6.36 15.65
CA GLN A 691 -41.98 6.30 14.96
C GLN A 691 -42.78 7.55 15.28
N ASN A 692 -43.46 8.07 14.26
CA ASN A 692 -44.35 9.21 14.37
C ASN A 692 -45.70 8.72 14.92
N SER A 693 -45.84 8.75 16.25
CA SER A 693 -47.08 8.48 16.98
C SER A 693 -47.50 9.71 17.80
N SER A 694 -48.76 9.74 18.25
CA SER A 694 -49.31 10.83 19.09
C SER A 694 -48.45 11.12 20.32
N ASP A 695 -47.82 10.09 20.90
CA ASP A 695 -46.68 10.22 21.81
C ASP A 695 -45.39 9.97 21.02
N VAL A 696 -44.58 11.01 20.75
CA VAL A 696 -43.29 10.81 20.08
C VAL A 696 -42.39 9.98 21.00
N SER A 697 -42.00 8.78 20.58
CA SER A 697 -41.16 7.90 21.39
C SER A 697 -39.97 7.36 20.58
N ILE A 698 -38.89 7.10 21.30
CA ILE A 698 -37.66 6.53 20.77
C ILE A 698 -37.41 5.22 21.49
N LEU A 699 -37.17 4.16 20.74
CA LEU A 699 -36.75 2.88 21.26
C LEU A 699 -35.23 2.70 21.05
N LEU A 700 -34.53 2.44 22.15
CA LEU A 700 -33.09 2.21 22.15
C LEU A 700 -32.81 0.71 22.22
N TYR A 701 -32.06 0.19 21.25
CA TYR A 701 -31.73 -1.23 21.15
C TYR A 701 -30.23 -1.47 21.25
N GLN A 702 -29.89 -2.60 21.85
CA GLN A 702 -28.61 -3.28 21.69
C GLN A 702 -28.85 -4.53 20.85
N PHE A 703 -28.52 -4.42 19.58
CA PHE A 703 -28.85 -5.38 18.51
C PHE A 703 -30.36 -5.64 18.46
N SER A 704 -30.80 -6.84 18.81
CA SER A 704 -32.20 -7.23 18.88
C SER A 704 -32.86 -6.97 20.25
N LYS A 705 -32.08 -6.72 21.30
CA LYS A 705 -32.62 -6.49 22.66
C LYS A 705 -33.00 -5.03 22.86
N LEU A 706 -34.25 -4.79 23.24
CA LEU A 706 -34.72 -3.47 23.64
C LEU A 706 -34.09 -3.11 25.00
N LEU A 707 -33.39 -1.98 25.05
CA LEU A 707 -32.79 -1.47 26.28
C LEU A 707 -33.73 -0.52 27.02
N ARG A 708 -34.36 0.40 26.28
CA ARG A 708 -35.12 1.51 26.86
C ARG A 708 -36.09 2.12 25.86
N ILE A 709 -37.20 2.64 26.38
CA ILE A 709 -38.13 3.49 25.64
C ILE A 709 -38.06 4.88 26.23
N ILE A 710 -37.81 5.89 25.39
CA ILE A 710 -37.79 7.30 25.80
C ILE A 710 -39.01 7.97 25.18
N LYS A 711 -39.91 8.48 26.02
CA LYS A 711 -41.00 9.36 25.54
C LYS A 711 -40.47 10.80 25.47
N LEU A 712 -40.74 11.46 24.36
CA LEU A 712 -40.42 12.87 24.14
C LEU A 712 -41.70 13.68 24.39
N GLN A 713 -41.97 14.05 25.64
CA GLN A 713 -42.98 15.08 25.94
C GLN A 713 -42.30 16.44 25.88
N ALA A 714 -42.73 17.30 24.94
CA ALA A 714 -42.16 18.65 24.77
C ALA A 714 -40.61 18.70 24.76
N PHE A 715 -39.96 17.65 24.23
CA PHE A 715 -38.50 17.46 24.22
C PHE A 715 -37.79 17.39 25.60
N SER A 716 -38.53 17.23 26.70
CA SER A 716 -38.01 16.77 28.00
C SER A 716 -38.02 15.24 28.09
N ILE A 717 -36.95 14.64 28.66
CA ILE A 717 -36.82 13.19 28.78
C ILE A 717 -37.51 12.70 30.06
N GLU A 718 -38.63 11.99 29.94
CA GLU A 718 -39.15 11.14 31.01
C GLU A 718 -38.70 9.69 30.81
N ASP A 719 -37.79 9.22 31.68
CA ASP A 719 -37.34 7.83 31.71
C ASP A 719 -38.40 6.97 32.42
N ARG A 720 -39.21 6.25 31.64
CA ARG A 720 -40.00 5.15 32.20
C ARG A 720 -39.20 3.88 32.03
N GLY A 721 -38.58 3.42 33.13
CA GLY A 721 -38.14 2.04 33.23
C GLY A 721 -39.28 1.11 32.84
N ILE A 722 -38.96 0.01 32.15
CA ILE A 722 -39.97 -0.99 31.81
C ILE A 722 -40.44 -1.63 33.12
N GLU A 723 -41.69 -1.40 33.51
CA GLU A 723 -42.42 -2.35 34.36
C GLU A 723 -42.60 -3.63 33.54
N SER A 724 -42.10 -4.74 34.07
CA SER A 724 -42.14 -6.06 33.46
C SER A 724 -43.55 -6.42 32.96
N PRO A 725 -43.70 -6.93 31.72
CA PRO A 725 -44.92 -7.65 31.35
C PRO A 725 -45.11 -8.86 32.28
N ALA A 726 -46.37 -9.20 32.54
CA ALA A 726 -46.83 -10.20 33.51
C ALA A 726 -46.02 -11.52 33.53
N PRO A 727 -45.89 -12.15 34.71
CA PRO A 727 -44.93 -13.20 34.98
C PRO A 727 -45.37 -14.51 34.37
N SER A 728 -44.70 -14.94 33.31
CA SER A 728 -44.57 -16.38 33.06
C SER A 728 -43.18 -16.84 32.63
N GLU A 729 -42.23 -15.96 32.28
CA GLU A 729 -40.86 -16.40 31.95
C GLU A 729 -39.80 -15.29 32.22
N ILE A 730 -39.54 -14.96 33.50
CA ILE A 730 -38.30 -14.26 33.91
C ILE A 730 -37.84 -14.83 35.26
N ILE A 731 -36.57 -15.24 35.32
CA ILE A 731 -35.83 -15.59 36.53
C ILE A 731 -35.25 -14.28 37.10
N ASP A 732 -35.60 -13.96 38.34
CA ASP A 732 -35.02 -12.85 39.11
C ASP A 732 -33.51 -13.03 39.28
N LEU A 733 -32.75 -11.95 39.07
CA LEU A 733 -31.36 -11.82 39.51
C LEU A 733 -31.22 -10.52 40.28
N ASP A 734 -31.54 -10.60 41.57
CA ASP A 734 -31.01 -9.68 42.58
C ASP A 734 -29.47 -9.77 42.58
N ILE A 735 -28.81 -8.64 42.41
CA ILE A 735 -27.36 -8.51 42.58
C ILE A 735 -27.15 -7.61 43.80
N GLU A 736 -26.90 -8.22 44.96
CA GLU A 736 -26.22 -7.55 46.07
C GLU A 736 -24.81 -7.14 45.61
N MET A 737 -24.63 -5.85 45.36
CA MET A 737 -23.35 -5.27 44.97
C MET A 737 -22.43 -5.14 46.18
N ASN A 738 -21.44 -6.03 46.27
CA ASN A 738 -20.29 -5.88 47.18
C ASN A 738 -19.48 -4.60 46.83
N ARG A 739 -19.37 -3.70 47.80
CA ARG A 739 -18.76 -2.34 47.68
C ARG A 739 -17.24 -2.30 47.47
N GLU A 740 -16.53 -3.43 47.41
CA GLU A 740 -15.06 -3.45 47.29
C GLU A 740 -14.50 -3.57 45.85
N VAL A 741 -15.36 -3.71 44.83
CA VAL A 741 -14.91 -3.85 43.41
C VAL A 741 -14.90 -2.51 42.64
N LEU A 742 -15.29 -1.41 43.29
CA LEU A 742 -15.45 -0.08 42.65
C LEU A 742 -14.15 0.60 42.20
N ASN A 743 -12.96 0.04 42.46
CA ASN A 743 -11.69 0.66 42.07
C ASN A 743 -10.92 0.00 40.91
N ARG A 744 -11.53 -0.94 40.15
CA ARG A 744 -10.86 -1.53 38.96
C ARG A 744 -11.69 -1.64 37.69
N VAL A 745 -12.83 -0.97 37.61
CA VAL A 745 -13.64 -0.89 36.37
C VAL A 745 -13.73 0.57 35.90
N SER A 746 -12.66 1.05 35.25
CA SER A 746 -12.68 2.27 34.44
C SER A 746 -11.66 2.20 33.31
N ILE A 747 -11.79 1.20 32.44
CA ILE A 747 -11.03 1.15 31.18
C ILE A 747 -11.92 1.56 29.98
N TYR A 748 -13.24 1.56 30.13
CA TYR A 748 -14.17 1.98 29.09
C TYR A 748 -14.19 3.51 28.89
N ASN A 749 -14.05 4.29 29.97
CA ASN A 749 -14.07 5.76 29.91
C ASN A 749 -12.72 6.39 29.50
N ALA A 750 -11.59 5.71 29.76
CA ALA A 750 -10.27 6.27 29.46
C ALA A 750 -9.94 6.35 27.95
N VAL A 751 -10.55 5.47 27.14
CA VAL A 751 -10.23 5.35 25.71
C VAL A 751 -11.15 6.22 24.84
N TYR A 752 -12.40 6.50 25.26
CA TYR A 752 -13.38 7.24 24.45
C TYR A 752 -14.19 8.33 25.19
N GLY A 753 -13.95 8.57 26.49
CA GLY A 753 -14.61 9.66 27.22
C GLY A 753 -14.08 11.04 26.81
N SER A 754 -14.80 11.73 25.94
CA SER A 754 -14.66 13.18 25.73
C SER A 754 -15.64 13.90 26.63
N ASP A 755 -15.31 14.02 27.92
CA ASP A 755 -16.01 14.95 28.79
C ASP A 755 -15.40 16.33 28.56
N THR A 756 -16.11 17.12 27.76
CA THR A 756 -16.03 18.58 27.78
C THR A 756 -17.44 19.06 28.10
N SER A 757 -17.69 19.29 29.38
CA SER A 757 -18.61 20.32 29.83
C SER A 757 -17.77 21.22 30.73
N ASP A 758 -17.40 22.39 30.21
CA ASP A 758 -16.93 23.49 31.03
C ASP A 758 -18.08 23.96 31.93
N ASP A 759 -17.69 24.48 33.10
CA ASP A 759 -18.46 25.03 34.22
C ASP A 759 -19.09 24.04 35.22
N GLU A 760 -18.37 23.81 36.33
CA GLU A 760 -18.90 24.05 37.69
C GLU A 760 -17.78 24.10 38.77
N ASN A 761 -17.61 25.31 39.34
CA ASN A 761 -17.03 25.74 40.62
C ASN A 761 -15.83 25.02 41.30
N LEU A 762 -14.73 25.78 41.38
CA LEU A 762 -13.67 25.69 42.40
C LEU A 762 -14.27 25.95 43.80
N GLN A 763 -14.35 24.93 44.67
CA GLN A 763 -14.07 25.06 46.13
C GLN A 763 -14.11 23.72 46.89
N THR A 764 -14.56 22.60 46.31
CA THR A 764 -14.89 21.38 47.09
C THR A 764 -13.88 20.22 47.00
N ILE A 765 -12.66 20.46 46.49
CA ILE A 765 -11.59 19.43 46.40
C ILE A 765 -10.41 19.73 47.36
N SER A 766 -10.34 20.93 47.93
CA SER A 766 -9.26 21.33 48.85
C SER A 766 -9.27 20.56 50.19
N ASP A 767 -10.43 20.03 50.62
CA ASP A 767 -10.59 19.51 51.98
C ASP A 767 -10.46 17.98 52.12
N ARG A 768 -10.11 17.25 51.04
CA ARG A 768 -10.03 15.76 51.09
C ARG A 768 -8.64 15.15 50.95
N LEU A 769 -7.56 15.94 50.96
CA LEU A 769 -6.19 15.41 50.80
C LEU A 769 -5.19 15.81 51.88
N HIS A 770 -5.65 16.25 53.06
CA HIS A 770 -4.76 16.38 54.24
C HIS A 770 -4.92 15.18 55.16
N GLY A 771 -4.16 14.12 54.88
CA GLY A 771 -4.18 12.92 55.72
C GLY A 771 -3.14 11.86 55.37
N LYS A 772 -1.94 12.04 55.93
CA LYS A 772 -0.92 11.02 56.27
C LYS A 772 0.11 10.62 55.19
N ASN A 773 1.24 11.34 55.29
CA ASN A 773 2.63 10.90 55.39
C ASN A 773 3.09 9.55 54.78
N HIS A 774 4.06 9.73 53.88
CA HIS A 774 5.15 8.86 53.47
C HIS A 774 5.87 8.12 54.61
N ASP A 775 6.31 6.87 54.34
CA ASP A 775 7.75 6.59 54.30
C ASP A 775 8.15 5.39 53.41
N ASN A 776 9.43 5.37 53.05
CA ASN A 776 10.14 4.86 51.85
C ASN A 776 10.14 3.36 51.47
N GLY A 777 10.40 3.11 50.17
CA GLY A 777 10.80 1.79 49.65
C GLY A 777 11.11 1.68 48.12
N ALA A 778 12.09 2.44 47.63
CA ALA A 778 12.94 2.21 46.44
C ALA A 778 12.34 1.61 45.13
N GLY A 779 12.18 2.47 44.12
CA GLY A 779 12.02 2.08 42.71
C GLY A 779 12.65 3.13 41.79
N THR A 780 13.60 2.71 40.96
CA THR A 780 14.38 3.54 40.03
C THR A 780 13.49 4.12 38.92
N SER A 781 13.34 5.46 38.88
CA SER A 781 12.61 6.19 37.85
C SER A 781 13.56 6.89 36.86
N TYR A 782 13.34 6.66 35.57
CA TYR A 782 13.78 7.56 34.50
C TYR A 782 12.51 8.10 33.86
N GLY A 783 12.18 9.37 34.10
CA GLY A 783 11.09 10.04 33.38
C GLY A 783 10.34 11.16 34.11
N GLU A 784 10.67 11.46 35.35
CA GLU A 784 10.14 12.61 36.10
C GLU A 784 11.29 13.62 36.22
N ASP A 785 11.08 14.87 35.81
CA ASP A 785 11.91 16.09 36.05
C ASP A 785 11.97 17.03 34.82
N LYS A 786 10.86 17.29 34.13
CA LYS A 786 10.75 18.42 33.17
C LYS A 786 9.84 19.55 33.62
N GLU A 787 9.29 19.50 34.84
CA GLU A 787 8.38 20.54 35.33
C GLU A 787 9.09 21.82 35.82
N ASN A 788 10.42 21.78 36.01
CA ASN A 788 11.19 22.91 36.58
C ASN A 788 12.24 23.53 35.62
N LEU A 789 12.17 23.24 34.32
CA LEU A 789 13.08 23.83 33.34
C LEU A 789 12.39 25.02 32.65
N HIS A 790 12.77 26.24 33.04
CA HIS A 790 12.34 27.48 32.38
C HIS A 790 13.58 28.28 31.91
N PRO A 791 13.60 28.85 30.70
CA PRO A 791 14.75 29.58 30.16
C PRO A 791 15.32 30.65 31.12
N ASN A 792 14.44 31.42 31.78
CA ASN A 792 14.80 32.47 32.73
C ASN A 792 15.57 31.99 33.99
N LEU A 793 15.60 30.68 34.27
CA LEU A 793 16.35 30.09 35.39
C LEU A 793 17.81 29.76 35.01
N ILE A 794 18.15 29.78 33.72
CA ILE A 794 19.51 29.54 33.23
C ILE A 794 20.23 30.89 33.16
N ARG A 795 21.05 31.16 34.16
CA ARG A 795 21.88 32.37 34.27
C ARG A 795 23.36 31.97 34.16
N PRO A 796 24.26 32.94 33.89
CA PRO A 796 25.69 32.67 33.98
C PRO A 796 26.06 32.05 35.33
N LYS A 797 26.91 31.02 35.30
CA LYS A 797 27.31 30.14 36.42
C LYS A 797 26.25 29.13 36.89
N THR A 798 25.13 28.95 36.20
CA THR A 798 24.20 27.84 36.47
C THR A 798 24.80 26.52 35.98
N PHE A 799 24.74 25.47 36.79
CA PHE A 799 25.20 24.12 36.40
C PHE A 799 24.06 23.36 35.73
N LEU A 800 24.36 22.67 34.63
CA LEU A 800 23.40 22.04 33.73
C LEU A 800 23.81 20.60 33.44
N LEU A 801 22.81 19.73 33.27
CA LEU A 801 22.97 18.40 32.70
C LEU A 801 22.53 18.45 31.22
N VAL A 802 23.43 18.13 30.29
CA VAL A 802 23.23 18.36 28.85
C VAL A 802 23.38 17.07 28.05
N ASN A 803 22.45 16.82 27.12
CA ASN A 803 22.54 15.73 26.16
C ASN A 803 23.13 16.22 24.82
N VAL A 804 24.28 15.67 24.43
CA VAL A 804 24.95 15.95 23.15
C VAL A 804 24.63 14.82 22.14
N PRO A 805 24.00 15.12 20.99
CA PRO A 805 23.63 14.12 19.99
C PRO A 805 24.86 13.51 19.29
N THR A 806 24.74 12.26 18.84
CA THR A 806 25.76 11.57 18.02
C THR A 806 25.25 11.30 16.61
N GLU A 807 26.13 10.84 15.69
CA GLU A 807 25.74 10.44 14.32
C GLU A 807 24.67 9.34 14.28
N ASN A 808 24.42 8.66 15.40
CA ASN A 808 23.33 7.72 15.59
C ASN A 808 22.22 8.35 16.42
N GLU A 809 21.04 8.60 15.82
CA GLU A 809 19.90 9.28 16.47
C GLU A 809 19.41 8.58 17.75
N ASN A 810 19.71 7.28 17.93
CA ASN A 810 19.33 6.51 19.11
C ASN A 810 20.33 6.58 20.27
N PHE A 811 21.44 7.31 20.14
CA PHE A 811 22.51 7.36 21.15
C PHE A 811 22.96 8.80 21.42
N LYS A 812 22.96 9.21 22.68
CA LYS A 812 23.33 10.57 23.13
C LYS A 812 24.31 10.49 24.29
N TYR A 813 25.37 11.29 24.25
CA TYR A 813 26.25 11.46 25.40
C TYR A 813 25.65 12.49 26.36
N ARG A 814 25.86 12.30 27.66
CA ARG A 814 25.33 13.18 28.70
C ARG A 814 26.47 13.73 29.54
N TYR A 815 26.61 15.05 29.57
CA TYR A 815 27.68 15.77 30.24
C TYR A 815 27.14 16.76 31.28
N VAL A 816 27.96 17.06 32.29
CA VAL A 816 27.73 18.20 33.18
C VAL A 816 28.42 19.41 32.58
N ALA A 817 27.73 20.54 32.54
CA ALA A 817 28.25 21.79 32.02
C ALA A 817 27.92 22.95 32.97
N VAL A 818 28.67 24.04 32.87
CA VAL A 818 28.33 25.32 33.49
C VAL A 818 27.97 26.31 32.39
N ALA A 819 26.86 27.04 32.56
CA ALA A 819 26.43 28.07 31.63
C ALA A 819 27.33 29.30 31.77
N ASP A 820 27.93 29.74 30.67
CA ASP A 820 28.72 30.97 30.59
C ASP A 820 27.82 32.17 30.24
N THR A 821 26.71 31.93 29.53
CA THR A 821 25.71 32.94 29.14
C THR A 821 24.29 32.52 29.55
N SER A 822 23.35 33.45 29.56
CA SER A 822 21.92 33.13 29.56
C SER A 822 21.48 32.60 28.18
N VAL A 823 20.24 32.09 28.11
CA VAL A 823 19.60 31.72 26.83
C VAL A 823 19.45 32.97 25.96
N ASP A 824 19.94 32.93 24.72
CA ASP A 824 19.80 34.02 23.75
C ASP A 824 18.46 33.95 22.97
N GLU A 825 18.24 34.90 22.06
CA GLU A 825 17.02 35.00 21.25
C GLU A 825 16.82 33.79 20.32
N ASP A 826 17.90 33.09 19.96
CA ASP A 826 17.89 31.88 19.12
C ASP A 826 17.76 30.59 19.96
N GLY A 827 17.72 30.70 21.29
CA GLY A 827 17.58 29.57 22.21
C GLY A 827 18.88 28.80 22.46
N GLU A 828 20.04 29.40 22.17
CA GLU A 828 21.36 28.84 22.43
C GLU A 828 21.95 29.32 23.76
N ILE A 829 22.78 28.47 24.36
CA ILE A 829 23.47 28.70 25.62
C ILE A 829 24.94 28.36 25.41
N LYS A 830 25.84 29.30 25.69
CA LYS A 830 27.27 29.02 25.75
C LYS A 830 27.57 28.31 27.05
N VAL A 831 28.17 27.12 26.98
CA VAL A 831 28.49 26.29 28.14
C VAL A 831 29.95 25.83 28.11
N THR A 832 30.53 25.66 29.30
CA THR A 832 31.82 25.00 29.50
C THR A 832 31.58 23.63 30.12
N PHE A 833 32.07 22.55 29.51
CA PHE A 833 31.90 21.20 30.01
C PHE A 833 32.84 20.86 31.19
N LEU A 834 32.32 20.05 32.11
CA LEU A 834 33.07 19.48 33.22
C LEU A 834 33.27 17.98 33.01
N ARG A 835 34.47 17.49 33.28
CA ARG A 835 34.84 16.08 33.08
C ARG A 835 34.81 15.31 34.39
N CYS A 836 34.17 14.14 34.37
CA CYS A 836 34.13 13.22 35.52
C CYS A 836 35.53 12.68 35.87
N GLN A 837 35.85 12.59 37.17
CA GLN A 837 37.09 11.99 37.67
C GLN A 837 36.81 10.60 38.27
N GLN A 838 37.41 9.55 37.68
CA GLN A 838 37.52 8.17 38.19
C GLN A 838 36.28 7.60 38.90
N ASN A 839 35.39 6.90 38.18
CA ASN A 839 34.23 6.09 38.66
C ASN A 839 33.32 6.70 39.75
N SER A 840 33.53 7.95 40.13
CA SER A 840 32.75 8.72 41.08
C SER A 840 31.89 9.68 40.25
N THR A 841 30.62 9.33 40.07
CA THR A 841 29.57 10.16 39.45
C THR A 841 29.26 11.47 40.23
N LYS A 842 30.07 11.81 41.24
CA LYS A 842 29.90 12.97 42.13
C LYS A 842 30.97 14.05 41.98
N MET A 843 32.11 13.77 41.33
CA MET A 843 33.27 14.67 41.34
C MET A 843 33.74 15.02 39.93
N PHE A 844 33.82 16.32 39.66
CA PHE A 844 34.06 16.86 38.33
C PHE A 844 35.21 17.86 38.31
N LYS A 845 35.93 17.89 37.19
CA LYS A 845 36.99 18.87 36.93
C LYS A 845 36.60 19.71 35.71
N MET A 846 36.58 21.03 35.89
CA MET A 846 36.31 21.97 34.80
C MET A 846 37.47 21.99 33.81
N GLN A 847 37.14 21.89 32.52
CA GLN A 847 38.10 22.06 31.43
C GLN A 847 37.89 23.43 30.81
N GLN A 848 38.70 24.41 31.19
CA GLN A 848 38.59 25.81 30.74
C GLN A 848 38.62 26.01 29.22
N HIS A 849 39.00 25.00 28.43
CA HIS A 849 39.10 25.05 26.97
C HIS A 849 38.00 24.25 26.26
N ASP A 850 37.10 23.59 27.00
CA ASP A 850 36.04 22.74 26.46
C ASP A 850 34.69 23.50 26.46
N VAL A 851 34.62 24.51 25.60
CA VAL A 851 33.48 25.44 25.47
C VAL A 851 32.67 25.07 24.23
N SER A 852 31.35 25.03 24.34
CA SER A 852 30.42 24.72 23.24
C SER A 852 29.14 25.54 23.34
N TYR A 853 28.39 25.61 22.24
CA TYR A 853 27.02 26.16 22.21
C TYR A 853 26.03 25.00 22.21
N VAL A 854 25.06 25.07 23.10
CA VAL A 854 24.06 24.04 23.37
C VAL A 854 22.69 24.67 23.28
N THR A 855 21.76 24.05 22.55
CA THR A 855 20.39 24.57 22.46
C THR A 855 19.62 24.26 23.74
N TYR A 856 18.66 25.10 24.10
CA TYR A 856 17.80 24.88 25.27
C TYR A 856 17.16 23.49 25.31
N GLU A 857 16.81 22.94 24.14
CA GLU A 857 16.24 21.59 24.00
C GLU A 857 17.19 20.45 24.42
N GLN A 858 18.50 20.70 24.41
CA GLN A 858 19.53 19.74 24.82
C GLN A 858 19.75 19.73 26.34
N VAL A 859 19.22 20.70 27.08
CA VAL A 859 19.28 20.76 28.54
C VAL A 859 18.27 19.79 29.15
N VAL A 860 18.76 18.90 30.01
CA VAL A 860 17.97 17.86 30.68
C VAL A 860 17.45 18.37 32.02
N LYS A 861 18.33 18.98 32.83
CA LYS A 861 18.02 19.44 34.19
C LYS A 861 19.00 20.55 34.62
N ILE A 862 18.54 21.48 35.46
CA ILE A 862 19.39 22.43 36.19
C ILE A 862 19.88 21.75 37.47
N LEU A 863 21.19 21.75 37.69
CA LEU A 863 21.84 21.09 38.82
C LEU A 863 22.00 22.07 40.00
N PRO A 864 21.98 21.56 41.25
CA PRO A 864 22.28 22.37 42.42
C PRO A 864 23.74 22.86 42.36
N THR A 865 24.04 23.94 43.10
CA THR A 865 25.39 24.49 43.12
C THR A 865 26.36 23.51 43.82
N PRO A 866 27.41 23.02 43.14
CA PRO A 866 28.36 22.06 43.71
C PRO A 866 29.28 22.69 44.76
N LYS A 867 29.76 21.86 45.70
CA LYS A 867 30.79 22.23 46.68
C LYS A 867 32.16 22.21 46.00
N LEU A 868 32.92 23.30 46.13
CA LEU A 868 34.27 23.40 45.58
C LEU A 868 35.28 22.75 46.54
N GLN A 869 35.97 21.69 46.10
CA GLN A 869 37.08 21.08 46.83
C GLN A 869 38.41 21.41 46.16
N ILE A 870 39.33 22.02 46.90
CA ILE A 870 40.68 22.35 46.42
C ILE A 870 41.63 21.27 46.93
N LYS A 871 42.26 20.51 46.03
CA LYS A 871 43.31 19.54 46.35
C LYS A 871 44.61 19.96 45.65
N GLY A 872 45.53 20.55 46.39
CA GLY A 872 46.75 21.17 45.83
C GLY A 872 46.39 22.36 44.93
N SER A 873 46.97 22.42 43.72
CA SER A 873 46.70 23.48 42.72
C SER A 873 45.45 23.22 41.85
N ARG A 874 44.63 22.21 42.16
CA ARG A 874 43.49 21.79 41.35
C ARG A 874 42.17 21.94 42.11
N SER A 875 41.20 22.60 41.47
CA SER A 875 39.83 22.76 41.96
C SER A 875 38.90 21.69 41.36
N PHE A 876 38.10 21.04 42.20
CA PHE A 876 37.10 20.04 41.84
C PHE A 876 35.71 20.48 42.29
N TYR A 877 34.71 20.19 41.47
CA TYR A 877 33.30 20.44 41.77
C TYR A 877 32.66 19.14 42.25
N TYR A 878 32.12 19.16 43.46
CA TYR A 878 31.49 18.01 44.10
C TYR A 878 29.98 18.21 44.22
N PHE A 879 29.20 17.24 43.76
CA PHE A 879 27.76 17.21 43.94
C PHE A 879 27.39 16.16 45.00
N ASP A 880 26.45 16.50 45.88
CA ASP A 880 26.02 15.59 46.96
C ASP A 880 25.30 14.35 46.40
N GLU A 881 24.62 14.49 45.25
CA GLU A 881 23.96 13.42 44.50
C GLU A 881 24.85 12.85 43.38
N SER A 882 24.62 11.58 43.03
CA SER A 882 25.26 10.93 41.89
C SER A 882 24.63 11.44 40.59
N MET A 883 25.44 12.02 39.70
CA MET A 883 24.96 12.52 38.42
C MET A 883 24.90 11.39 37.38
N ASP A 884 23.76 11.24 36.71
CA ASP A 884 23.61 10.32 35.58
C ASP A 884 24.34 10.89 34.36
N ILE A 885 25.53 10.37 34.10
CA ILE A 885 26.48 10.91 33.14
C ILE A 885 27.01 9.79 32.25
N PHE A 886 27.14 10.11 30.97
CA PHE A 886 27.61 9.20 29.96
C PHE A 886 28.53 9.97 29.00
N GLU A 887 29.81 10.06 29.37
CA GLU A 887 30.87 10.79 28.64
C GLU A 887 31.61 9.87 27.65
N LYS A 888 32.32 10.47 26.69
CA LYS A 888 33.13 9.74 25.67
C LYS A 888 34.56 9.45 26.12
#